data_AF-A0A1I4D5M5-F1
#
_entry.id   AF-A0A1I4D5M5-F1
#
_cell.length_a   1.000
_cell.length_b   1.000
_cell.length_c   1.000
_cell.angle_alpha   90.00
_cell.angle_beta   90.00
_cell.angle_gamma   90.00
#
_symmetry.space_group_name_H-M   'P 1'
#
loop_
_entity.id
_entity.type
_entity.pdbx_description
1 polymer ?
#
loop_
_entity_poly.entity_id
_entity_poly.type
_entity_poly.pdbx_seq_one_letter_code
_entity_poly.pdbx_strand_id
1 'polypeptide(L)'
;MKRLLRSVARRLRAYWPGVALSLRPLGEIEPVTGHQDTWRSLGTDPRFVCEGPGFPLKAGWYELSIELQASGDHRLEPVLYFDYGQGMHESWSLYLNFVRAGKSRHRGVVLLPDDVRQLRLDPAQAPCMFRARGLRLRRLGRAAAAWRMWRSVRGGVKASGGDVRALRADARRRLQGTSGQRRFGEWLHDRYVRRGSRETTYERWLQLYDPRRSEPRHADGPLVSILLPTYNTPEAWLRRCLDSVLAQTWSHWELCVADDASTEPQVRQVLQEYASRDERIRIVWRERNGHISAASNSALSLARGERVALLDHDDELHPAALATVMDAWRENPQWQMVYTDEDKIDDEGHRYEPYFKPDWNHDLLLGQNCVSHLGVYARDLLQAVGGFREGLEGSQDWDLALRCSECLAPGQIGHIPVVLYHWRAVEGSTARGVLQKSYAHEAGRRALREHLARCEEHAEVLDIDDMPGMFRIRRPLPDPMPRISIVIPTRDHVELLRQCVESILQHTTYTNYEIVLVDNQTSEPGALACLLEYSRHPRIRVLKHDRPFNYSAINNEAVATCESGLICLLNNDIEVITPGWLEELASHALRPQVGAVGAMLYYPNDTIQHAGVVTGVHGVAAHPYCGMPRGYPGLMARARLVQSMSAVTAACLMVRREVYADVGGLDDELQVAFNDVDFCLRLRERGYTNVWTPFAELYHHESASRGHEDTPEKKRRFASEVASVRRRWGGLLESDPAYSPNFTLIGAPFSLAFPPRKWPVAPMAPMTGDTGCRASNHSPVDAPGEVLCIGHSHLACVAQAARDTGFHLRALNFWEMPEAVEKLEGEPRLCKSVQEQLRRYKGPVFSLIGGGAYGVLGTLVHPRRFDFVLPEESQLPLDPAAELLPALAVRRVMESLLAEYLSLMAQVRELCSGPMFHIEPPPPSADSERMREGVIWAMFPGMLHEISPAALRYKLWRMHSHIVAEWCEKADVHFVPRPSEVVDAHGFLQDDYYGDGAHANPAYGERVLAQMRSLA
;
A
#
# COMPACT_ATOMS: atom_id res chain seq x y z
N MET A 1 -33.49 -32.39 -15.23
CA MET A 1 -32.72 -31.27 -14.61
C MET A 1 -33.56 -30.04 -14.18
N LYS A 2 -34.24 -29.30 -15.08
CA LYS A 2 -35.04 -28.09 -14.72
C LYS A 2 -36.19 -28.33 -13.72
N ARG A 3 -36.90 -29.48 -13.81
CA ARG A 3 -37.97 -29.86 -12.86
C ARG A 3 -37.41 -30.31 -11.50
N LEU A 4 -36.32 -31.08 -11.50
CA LEU A 4 -35.60 -31.52 -10.30
C LEU A 4 -35.02 -30.33 -9.50
N LEU A 5 -34.40 -29.36 -10.20
CA LEU A 5 -33.85 -28.14 -9.58
C LEU A 5 -34.93 -27.18 -9.06
N ARG A 6 -36.12 -27.13 -9.69
CA ARG A 6 -37.26 -26.37 -9.17
C ARG A 6 -37.86 -27.01 -7.91
N SER A 7 -37.87 -28.34 -7.84
CA SER A 7 -38.28 -29.11 -6.66
C SER A 7 -37.33 -28.86 -5.48
N VAL A 8 -36.02 -28.94 -5.71
CA VAL A 8 -34.97 -28.67 -4.71
C VAL A 8 -34.98 -27.20 -4.26
N ALA A 9 -35.12 -26.24 -5.19
CA ALA A 9 -35.22 -24.83 -4.85
C ALA A 9 -36.54 -24.44 -4.14
N ARG A 10 -37.59 -25.27 -4.24
CA ARG A 10 -38.85 -25.08 -3.51
C ARG A 10 -38.80 -25.70 -2.11
N ARG A 11 -38.11 -26.83 -1.94
CA ARG A 11 -37.86 -27.45 -0.62
C ARG A 11 -36.83 -26.69 0.22
N LEU A 12 -35.80 -26.08 -0.40
CA LEU A 12 -34.80 -25.25 0.30
C LEU A 12 -35.30 -23.84 0.68
N ARG A 13 -36.45 -23.38 0.15
CA ARG A 13 -37.06 -22.10 0.59
C ARG A 13 -37.57 -22.14 2.03
N ALA A 14 -37.77 -23.33 2.60
CA ALA A 14 -38.35 -23.54 3.92
C ALA A 14 -37.31 -23.57 5.05
N TYR A 15 -36.00 -23.59 4.77
CA TYR A 15 -34.98 -23.92 5.79
C TYR A 15 -34.17 -22.74 6.35
N TRP A 16 -34.34 -21.51 5.85
CA TRP A 16 -33.71 -20.33 6.46
C TRP A 16 -34.63 -19.10 6.35
N PRO A 17 -35.28 -18.64 7.44
CA PRO A 17 -35.99 -17.37 7.43
C PRO A 17 -35.00 -16.24 7.12
N GLY A 18 -35.41 -15.29 6.27
CA GLY A 18 -34.58 -14.11 6.02
C GLY A 18 -34.56 -13.21 7.26
N VAL A 19 -33.39 -12.67 7.59
CA VAL A 19 -33.22 -11.67 8.65
C VAL A 19 -33.66 -10.32 8.08
N ALA A 20 -34.66 -9.71 8.70
CA ALA A 20 -35.01 -8.32 8.43
C ALA A 20 -34.17 -7.42 9.34
N LEU A 21 -33.56 -6.40 8.76
CA LEU A 21 -32.76 -5.41 9.48
C LEU A 21 -33.50 -4.07 9.48
N SER A 22 -33.59 -3.45 10.66
CA SER A 22 -33.99 -2.05 10.80
C SER A 22 -32.82 -1.15 10.44
N LEU A 23 -33.14 -0.03 9.78
CA LEU A 23 -32.17 1.01 9.44
C LEU A 23 -32.28 2.10 10.51
N ARG A 24 -31.27 2.22 11.37
CA ARG A 24 -31.18 3.31 12.34
C ARG A 24 -30.28 4.40 11.78
N PRO A 25 -30.78 5.64 11.57
CA PRO A 25 -29.98 6.72 11.00
C PRO A 25 -28.82 7.07 11.93
N LEU A 26 -27.67 7.37 11.34
CA LEU A 26 -26.46 7.82 12.01
C LEU A 26 -25.72 8.79 11.07
N GLY A 27 -25.03 9.81 11.57
CA GLY A 27 -24.35 10.79 10.71
C GLY A 27 -25.33 11.74 10.02
N GLU A 28 -25.02 12.15 8.79
CA GLU A 28 -25.68 13.26 8.08
C GLU A 28 -27.03 12.88 7.43
N ILE A 29 -27.89 12.14 8.14
CA ILE A 29 -29.22 11.72 7.69
C ILE A 29 -30.31 12.27 8.60
N GLU A 30 -31.27 12.99 8.02
CA GLU A 30 -32.49 13.44 8.72
C GLU A 30 -33.77 12.84 8.12
N PRO A 31 -34.77 12.47 8.93
CA PRO A 31 -36.07 12.08 8.41
C PRO A 31 -36.82 13.29 7.82
N VAL A 32 -37.50 13.11 6.69
CA VAL A 32 -38.33 14.17 6.09
C VAL A 32 -39.69 14.22 6.78
N THR A 33 -39.98 15.32 7.47
CA THR A 33 -41.26 15.53 8.18
C THR A 33 -42.45 15.33 7.25
N GLY A 34 -43.38 14.45 7.65
CA GLY A 34 -44.59 14.14 6.86
C GLY A 34 -44.44 13.00 5.82
N HIS A 35 -43.23 12.45 5.62
CA HIS A 35 -42.99 11.38 4.65
C HIS A 35 -42.28 10.16 5.29
N GLN A 36 -43.02 9.07 5.52
CA GLN A 36 -42.47 7.83 6.09
C GLN A 36 -41.39 7.19 5.20
N ASP A 37 -40.32 6.71 5.83
CA ASP A 37 -39.15 6.06 5.19
C ASP A 37 -38.37 6.95 4.21
N THR A 38 -38.63 8.25 4.20
CA THR A 38 -37.94 9.25 3.38
C THR A 38 -36.96 10.03 4.24
N TRP A 39 -35.75 10.19 3.69
CA TRP A 39 -34.59 10.71 4.37
C TRP A 39 -33.93 11.78 3.52
N ARG A 40 -33.30 12.74 4.19
CA ARG A 40 -32.47 13.78 3.59
C ARG A 40 -31.03 13.56 4.03
N SER A 41 -30.15 13.35 3.06
CA SER A 41 -28.70 13.44 3.26
C SER A 41 -28.31 14.92 3.31
N LEU A 42 -27.58 15.32 4.35
CA LEU A 42 -27.12 16.70 4.56
C LEU A 42 -25.68 16.95 4.09
N GLY A 43 -24.93 15.91 3.74
CA GLY A 43 -23.52 16.01 3.33
C GLY A 43 -23.03 14.76 2.60
N THR A 44 -21.77 14.39 2.82
CA THR A 44 -21.08 13.30 2.11
C THR A 44 -21.03 11.98 2.88
N ASP A 45 -21.44 11.95 4.15
CA ASP A 45 -21.46 10.73 4.98
C ASP A 45 -22.85 10.40 5.59
N PRO A 46 -23.89 10.24 4.74
CA PRO A 46 -25.17 9.74 5.21
C PRO A 46 -25.05 8.23 5.47
N ARG A 47 -25.30 7.76 6.71
CA ARG A 47 -25.16 6.32 7.06
C ARG A 47 -26.29 5.77 7.93
N PHE A 48 -26.61 4.50 7.74
CA PHE A 48 -27.50 3.74 8.60
C PHE A 48 -26.72 2.62 9.28
N VAL A 49 -26.88 2.50 10.60
CA VAL A 49 -26.55 1.25 11.28
C VAL A 49 -27.69 0.28 11.03
N CYS A 50 -27.37 -0.93 10.58
CA CYS A 50 -28.35 -1.96 10.32
C CYS A 50 -28.45 -2.88 11.53
N GLU A 51 -29.63 -2.93 12.15
CA GLU A 51 -29.87 -3.63 13.42
C GLU A 51 -30.90 -4.75 13.24
N GLY A 52 -30.78 -5.85 13.99
CA GLY A 52 -31.77 -6.92 13.95
C GLY A 52 -31.30 -8.22 14.60
N PRO A 53 -32.20 -9.19 14.82
CA PRO A 53 -31.95 -10.40 15.62
C PRO A 53 -31.04 -11.45 14.94
N GLY A 54 -30.37 -11.09 13.83
CA GLY A 54 -29.57 -12.02 13.03
C GLY A 54 -28.05 -11.83 13.13
N PHE A 55 -27.57 -10.94 13.98
CA PHE A 55 -26.13 -10.77 14.23
C PHE A 55 -25.64 -11.72 15.35
N PRO A 56 -24.41 -12.25 15.24
CA PRO A 56 -23.51 -12.13 14.10
C PRO A 56 -23.99 -12.94 12.88
N LEU A 57 -23.93 -12.32 11.69
CA LEU A 57 -24.22 -13.01 10.43
C LEU A 57 -23.04 -13.91 10.09
N LYS A 58 -23.28 -15.20 9.94
CA LYS A 58 -22.23 -16.16 9.60
C LYS A 58 -21.65 -15.96 8.20
N ALA A 59 -20.37 -16.25 8.01
CA ALA A 59 -19.74 -16.27 6.70
C ALA A 59 -20.55 -17.08 5.66
N GLY A 60 -20.56 -16.61 4.41
CA GLY A 60 -21.18 -17.28 3.27
C GLY A 60 -22.00 -16.37 2.34
N TRP A 61 -22.79 -17.00 1.48
CA TRP A 61 -23.57 -16.29 0.46
C TRP A 61 -24.91 -15.83 0.99
N TYR A 62 -25.29 -14.60 0.65
CA TYR A 62 -26.57 -14.01 1.02
C TYR A 62 -27.29 -13.43 -0.19
N GLU A 63 -28.60 -13.54 -0.20
CA GLU A 63 -29.45 -12.66 -1.00
C GLU A 63 -29.75 -11.42 -0.17
N LEU A 64 -29.36 -10.26 -0.69
CA LEU A 64 -29.77 -8.97 -0.15
C LEU A 64 -31.00 -8.46 -0.90
N SER A 65 -31.97 -7.92 -0.18
CA SER A 65 -33.05 -7.12 -0.78
C SER A 65 -33.28 -5.84 0.01
N ILE A 66 -33.44 -4.73 -0.70
CA ILE A 66 -33.68 -3.40 -0.11
C ILE A 66 -34.62 -2.61 -1.03
N GLU A 67 -35.46 -1.76 -0.44
CA GLU A 67 -36.16 -0.71 -1.18
C GLU A 67 -35.37 0.59 -1.01
N LEU A 68 -34.85 1.11 -2.11
CA LEU A 68 -33.97 2.27 -2.13
C LEU A 68 -34.24 3.09 -3.41
N GLN A 69 -34.57 4.37 -3.26
CA GLN A 69 -34.93 5.25 -4.39
C GLN A 69 -34.59 6.71 -4.09
N ALA A 70 -33.84 7.38 -4.97
CA ALA A 70 -33.61 8.82 -4.84
C ALA A 70 -34.84 9.62 -5.30
N SER A 71 -35.00 10.81 -4.74
CA SER A 71 -35.95 11.81 -5.22
C SER A 71 -35.28 12.69 -6.30
N GLY A 72 -35.98 12.97 -7.40
CA GLY A 72 -35.46 13.74 -8.53
C GLY A 72 -34.51 12.95 -9.44
N ASP A 73 -33.63 13.66 -10.15
CA ASP A 73 -32.62 13.08 -11.06
C ASP A 73 -31.37 12.54 -10.34
N HIS A 74 -31.37 12.53 -9.01
CA HIS A 74 -30.23 12.06 -8.22
C HIS A 74 -30.13 10.53 -8.28
N ARG A 75 -28.91 10.02 -8.32
CA ARG A 75 -28.63 8.59 -8.31
C ARG A 75 -28.07 8.19 -6.94
N LEU A 76 -28.59 7.09 -6.39
CA LEU A 76 -28.07 6.53 -5.15
C LEU A 76 -26.96 5.53 -5.42
N GLU A 77 -25.91 5.64 -4.63
CA GLU A 77 -24.71 4.81 -4.71
C GLU A 77 -24.47 4.10 -3.38
N PRO A 78 -25.37 3.17 -3.00
CA PRO A 78 -25.33 2.59 -1.68
C PRO A 78 -24.11 1.68 -1.49
N VAL A 79 -23.41 1.90 -0.38
CA VAL A 79 -22.27 1.09 0.07
C VAL A 79 -22.65 0.35 1.35
N LEU A 80 -22.31 -0.93 1.45
CA LEU A 80 -22.40 -1.67 2.70
C LEU A 80 -21.03 -1.84 3.32
N TYR A 81 -20.90 -1.52 4.59
CA TYR A 81 -19.70 -1.80 5.37
C TYR A 81 -19.98 -2.95 6.34
N PHE A 82 -18.96 -3.76 6.55
CA PHE A 82 -19.01 -4.93 7.42
C PHE A 82 -18.01 -4.77 8.55
N ASP A 83 -18.45 -5.03 9.77
CA ASP A 83 -17.56 -5.19 10.92
C ASP A 83 -17.40 -6.69 11.22
N TYR A 84 -16.18 -7.19 11.05
CA TYR A 84 -15.82 -8.58 11.34
C TYR A 84 -15.32 -8.78 12.79
N GLY A 85 -15.40 -7.74 13.64
CA GLY A 85 -14.97 -7.74 15.04
C GLY A 85 -13.75 -6.89 15.34
N GLN A 86 -13.33 -6.03 14.41
CA GLN A 86 -12.22 -5.08 14.55
C GLN A 86 -12.66 -3.64 14.21
N GLY A 87 -13.96 -3.38 14.18
CA GLY A 87 -14.54 -2.12 13.74
C GLY A 87 -14.88 -2.10 12.26
N MET A 88 -15.49 -0.99 11.81
CA MET A 88 -15.83 -0.76 10.41
C MET A 88 -14.64 -0.12 9.69
N HIS A 89 -14.12 -0.80 8.67
CA HIS A 89 -13.03 -0.30 7.82
C HIS A 89 -13.52 -0.07 6.39
N GLU A 90 -13.02 0.95 5.71
CA GLU A 90 -13.37 1.20 4.28
C GLU A 90 -13.02 0.03 3.38
N SER A 91 -11.96 -0.65 3.77
CA SER A 91 -11.41 -1.85 3.17
C SER A 91 -12.41 -3.03 3.25
N TRP A 92 -13.40 -2.98 4.16
CA TRP A 92 -14.47 -3.96 4.33
C TRP A 92 -15.83 -3.40 3.87
N SER A 93 -15.84 -2.83 2.67
CA SER A 93 -17.03 -2.26 2.07
C SER A 93 -17.43 -2.96 0.75
N LEU A 94 -18.70 -2.86 0.39
CA LEU A 94 -19.28 -3.42 -0.83
C LEU A 94 -20.31 -2.48 -1.42
N TYR A 95 -20.01 -1.96 -2.63
CA TYR A 95 -21.00 -1.25 -3.43
C TYR A 95 -22.13 -2.19 -3.88
N LEU A 96 -23.38 -1.76 -3.69
CA LEU A 96 -24.55 -2.54 -4.12
C LEU A 96 -24.83 -2.31 -5.61
N ASN A 97 -23.93 -2.83 -6.46
CA ASN A 97 -23.96 -2.67 -7.93
C ASN A 97 -25.23 -3.24 -8.61
N PHE A 98 -26.11 -3.92 -7.87
CA PHE A 98 -27.41 -4.37 -8.35
C PHE A 98 -28.54 -3.34 -8.18
N VAL A 99 -28.27 -2.22 -7.52
CA VAL A 99 -29.17 -1.07 -7.39
C VAL A 99 -29.20 -0.32 -8.73
N ARG A 100 -30.40 0.00 -9.21
CA ARG A 100 -30.60 0.59 -10.56
C ARG A 100 -31.44 1.85 -10.49
N ALA A 101 -31.01 2.89 -11.22
CA ALA A 101 -31.81 4.09 -11.43
C ALA A 101 -33.21 3.74 -11.96
N GLY A 102 -34.23 4.47 -11.50
CA GLY A 102 -35.63 4.28 -11.89
C GLY A 102 -36.32 3.03 -11.30
N LYS A 103 -35.67 2.29 -10.40
CA LYS A 103 -36.31 1.18 -9.66
C LYS A 103 -36.30 1.46 -8.16
N SER A 104 -37.41 1.18 -7.50
CA SER A 104 -37.52 1.32 -6.04
C SER A 104 -37.02 0.09 -5.29
N ARG A 105 -37.15 -1.12 -5.85
CA ARG A 105 -36.82 -2.37 -5.17
C ARG A 105 -35.65 -3.10 -5.82
N HIS A 106 -34.63 -3.38 -5.02
CA HIS A 106 -33.38 -3.97 -5.45
C HIS A 106 -33.12 -5.31 -4.78
N ARG A 107 -32.42 -6.19 -5.49
CA ARG A 107 -32.10 -7.53 -5.02
C ARG A 107 -30.82 -8.03 -5.64
N GLY A 108 -29.89 -8.44 -4.79
CA GLY A 108 -28.57 -8.90 -5.18
C GLY A 108 -28.11 -10.14 -4.41
N VAL A 109 -27.01 -10.70 -4.86
CA VAL A 109 -26.26 -11.74 -4.16
C VAL A 109 -24.99 -11.07 -3.63
N VAL A 110 -24.67 -11.29 -2.36
CA VAL A 110 -23.45 -10.79 -1.71
C VAL A 110 -22.73 -11.95 -1.03
N LEU A 111 -21.41 -11.89 -0.96
CA LEU A 111 -20.57 -12.86 -0.26
C LEU A 111 -20.01 -12.19 1.00
N LEU A 112 -20.20 -12.81 2.15
CA LEU A 112 -19.55 -12.43 3.39
C LEU A 112 -18.37 -13.39 3.63
N PRO A 113 -17.10 -12.92 3.54
CA PRO A 113 -15.93 -13.77 3.74
C PRO A 113 -15.82 -14.30 5.17
N ASP A 114 -16.19 -13.47 6.15
CA ASP A 114 -16.14 -13.76 7.58
C ASP A 114 -17.47 -13.46 8.29
N ASP A 115 -17.53 -13.83 9.58
CA ASP A 115 -18.67 -13.57 10.46
C ASP A 115 -18.83 -12.06 10.72
N VAL A 116 -19.94 -11.48 10.28
CA VAL A 116 -20.23 -10.04 10.42
C VAL A 116 -20.95 -9.78 11.74
N ARG A 117 -20.36 -8.98 12.62
CA ARG A 117 -20.94 -8.58 13.92
C ARG A 117 -21.89 -7.39 13.80
N GLN A 118 -21.62 -6.48 12.87
CA GLN A 118 -22.45 -5.32 12.59
C GLN A 118 -22.38 -4.95 11.10
N LEU A 119 -23.42 -4.33 10.58
CA LEU A 119 -23.50 -3.88 9.19
C LEU A 119 -23.91 -2.41 9.14
N ARG A 120 -23.27 -1.64 8.27
CA ARG A 120 -23.59 -0.23 8.01
C ARG A 120 -23.96 -0.07 6.55
N LEU A 121 -24.98 0.74 6.27
CA LEU A 121 -25.42 1.08 4.92
C LEU A 121 -25.28 2.58 4.72
N ASP A 122 -24.47 2.98 3.74
CA ASP A 122 -24.31 4.36 3.35
C ASP A 122 -25.10 4.55 2.05
N PRO A 123 -26.34 5.10 2.07
CA PRO A 123 -27.24 5.12 0.92
C PRO A 123 -26.83 6.08 -0.21
N ALA A 124 -26.03 7.10 0.08
CA ALA A 124 -25.64 8.16 -0.85
C ALA A 124 -24.24 8.71 -0.50
N GLN A 125 -23.61 9.43 -1.42
CA GLN A 125 -22.30 10.06 -1.22
C GLN A 125 -22.34 11.59 -1.35
N ALA A 126 -23.54 12.17 -1.44
CA ALA A 126 -23.77 13.60 -1.59
C ALA A 126 -25.12 14.01 -0.97
N PRO A 127 -25.36 15.31 -0.74
CA PRO A 127 -26.66 15.81 -0.29
C PRO A 127 -27.77 15.46 -1.29
N CYS A 128 -28.77 14.69 -0.85
CA CYS A 128 -29.91 14.30 -1.67
C CYS A 128 -31.07 13.85 -0.78
N MET A 129 -32.29 13.88 -1.31
CA MET A 129 -33.42 13.18 -0.69
C MET A 129 -33.55 11.77 -1.26
N PHE A 130 -33.87 10.80 -0.40
CA PHE A 130 -34.08 9.43 -0.82
C PHE A 130 -35.00 8.66 0.11
N ARG A 131 -35.60 7.60 -0.42
CA ARG A 131 -36.36 6.61 0.34
C ARG A 131 -35.50 5.38 0.57
N ALA A 132 -35.40 4.91 1.82
CA ALA A 132 -34.66 3.71 2.19
C ALA A 132 -35.45 2.88 3.20
N ARG A 133 -35.78 1.62 2.87
CA ARG A 133 -36.43 0.69 3.80
C ARG A 133 -36.27 -0.78 3.45
N GLY A 134 -36.65 -1.63 4.41
CA GLY A 134 -36.90 -3.05 4.16
C GLY A 134 -35.65 -3.84 3.76
N LEU A 135 -34.49 -3.48 4.34
CA LEU A 135 -33.25 -4.25 4.17
C LEU A 135 -33.45 -5.65 4.76
N ARG A 136 -33.24 -6.67 3.93
CA ARG A 136 -33.32 -8.07 4.35
C ARG A 136 -32.17 -8.86 3.77
N LEU A 137 -31.62 -9.76 4.59
CA LEU A 137 -30.58 -10.69 4.21
C LEU A 137 -31.11 -12.11 4.37
N ARG A 138 -30.94 -12.94 3.33
CA ARG A 138 -31.31 -14.35 3.38
C ARG A 138 -30.16 -15.21 2.93
N ARG A 139 -29.68 -16.09 3.82
CA ARG A 139 -28.57 -17.00 3.53
C ARG A 139 -28.92 -17.91 2.34
N LEU A 140 -27.95 -18.14 1.47
CA LEU A 140 -28.04 -18.97 0.28
C LEU A 140 -27.00 -20.09 0.34
N GLY A 141 -27.39 -21.28 -0.11
CA GLY A 141 -26.40 -22.29 -0.48
C GLY A 141 -25.69 -21.93 -1.80
N ARG A 142 -24.46 -22.46 -2.00
CA ARG A 142 -23.62 -22.18 -3.18
C ARG A 142 -24.36 -22.37 -4.52
N ALA A 143 -25.13 -23.46 -4.67
CA ALA A 143 -25.91 -23.72 -5.88
C ALA A 143 -27.02 -22.68 -6.14
N ALA A 144 -27.66 -22.17 -5.07
CA ALA A 144 -28.70 -21.16 -5.17
C ALA A 144 -28.11 -19.78 -5.51
N ALA A 145 -26.95 -19.45 -4.94
CA ALA A 145 -26.19 -18.25 -5.28
C ALA A 145 -25.75 -18.27 -6.75
N ALA A 146 -25.11 -19.36 -7.20
CA ALA A 146 -24.72 -19.55 -8.60
C ALA A 146 -25.91 -19.42 -9.57
N TRP A 147 -27.05 -20.06 -9.28
CA TRP A 147 -28.23 -19.94 -10.15
C TRP A 147 -28.77 -18.51 -10.26
N ARG A 148 -28.73 -17.74 -9.15
CA ARG A 148 -29.17 -16.34 -9.12
C ARG A 148 -28.23 -15.44 -9.88
N MET A 149 -26.92 -15.59 -9.67
CA MET A 149 -25.88 -14.90 -10.43
C MET A 149 -26.02 -15.19 -11.91
N TRP A 150 -26.18 -16.47 -12.30
CA TRP A 150 -26.40 -16.89 -13.69
C TRP A 150 -27.63 -16.26 -14.33
N ARG A 151 -28.77 -16.30 -13.64
CA ARG A 151 -30.01 -15.67 -14.13
C ARG A 151 -29.80 -14.17 -14.33
N SER A 152 -29.06 -13.55 -13.42
CA SER A 152 -28.62 -12.16 -13.54
C SER A 152 -27.77 -12.01 -14.79
N VAL A 153 -26.54 -12.52 -14.83
CA VAL A 153 -25.56 -12.39 -15.93
C VAL A 153 -26.22 -12.59 -17.30
N ARG A 154 -26.95 -13.69 -17.49
CA ARG A 154 -27.66 -14.00 -18.73
C ARG A 154 -28.69 -12.94 -19.13
N GLY A 155 -29.42 -12.37 -18.16
CA GLY A 155 -30.35 -11.28 -18.42
C GLY A 155 -29.67 -9.96 -18.77
N GLY A 156 -28.39 -9.78 -18.42
CA GLY A 156 -27.59 -8.59 -18.76
C GLY A 156 -27.15 -8.62 -20.19
N VAL A 157 -26.47 -9.71 -20.54
CA VAL A 157 -26.02 -9.98 -21.91
C VAL A 157 -27.19 -9.83 -22.88
N LYS A 158 -28.37 -10.35 -22.55
CA LYS A 158 -29.57 -10.17 -23.37
C LYS A 158 -30.03 -8.69 -23.50
N ALA A 159 -29.94 -7.91 -22.42
CA ALA A 159 -30.39 -6.51 -22.41
C ALA A 159 -29.40 -5.55 -23.10
N SER A 160 -28.12 -5.92 -23.18
CA SER A 160 -27.08 -5.16 -23.88
C SER A 160 -26.83 -5.63 -25.31
N GLY A 161 -27.74 -6.44 -25.89
CA GLY A 161 -27.60 -6.95 -27.26
C GLY A 161 -26.54 -8.05 -27.47
N GLY A 162 -25.91 -8.56 -26.41
CA GLY A 162 -24.84 -9.55 -26.49
C GLY A 162 -25.30 -11.00 -26.71
N ASP A 163 -24.37 -11.87 -27.14
CA ASP A 163 -24.68 -13.26 -27.49
C ASP A 163 -24.79 -14.20 -26.27
N VAL A 164 -26.02 -14.57 -25.94
CA VAL A 164 -26.35 -15.53 -24.88
C VAL A 164 -25.91 -16.97 -25.23
N ARG A 165 -25.73 -17.32 -26.51
CA ARG A 165 -25.24 -18.64 -26.93
C ARG A 165 -23.75 -18.76 -26.63
N ALA A 166 -22.94 -17.77 -27.00
CA ALA A 166 -21.53 -17.68 -26.60
C ALA A 166 -21.35 -17.76 -25.07
N LEU A 167 -22.16 -17.00 -24.30
CA LEU A 167 -22.14 -17.07 -22.82
C LEU A 167 -22.38 -18.49 -22.29
N ARG A 168 -23.28 -19.26 -22.91
CA ARG A 168 -23.56 -20.65 -22.53
C ARG A 168 -22.44 -21.60 -22.91
N ALA A 169 -21.81 -21.39 -24.07
CA ALA A 169 -20.66 -22.18 -24.49
C ALA A 169 -19.48 -21.96 -23.52
N ASP A 170 -19.22 -20.70 -23.15
CA ASP A 170 -18.18 -20.33 -22.20
C ASP A 170 -18.42 -20.97 -20.82
N ALA A 171 -19.65 -20.86 -20.30
CA ALA A 171 -20.05 -21.52 -19.06
C ALA A 171 -19.85 -23.05 -19.08
N ARG A 172 -20.15 -23.70 -20.22
CA ARG A 172 -19.96 -25.14 -20.37
C ARG A 172 -18.49 -25.53 -20.37
N ARG A 173 -17.63 -24.76 -21.05
CA ARG A 173 -16.18 -24.96 -21.01
C ARG A 173 -15.63 -24.86 -19.59
N ARG A 174 -16.07 -23.85 -18.84
CA ARG A 174 -15.63 -23.65 -17.45
C ARG A 174 -16.07 -24.75 -16.49
N LEU A 175 -17.14 -25.49 -16.82
CA LEU A 175 -17.65 -26.61 -16.03
C LEU A 175 -16.99 -27.96 -16.33
N GLN A 176 -16.10 -28.04 -17.33
CA GLN A 176 -15.36 -29.27 -17.66
C GLN A 176 -14.17 -29.48 -16.70
N GLY A 177 -13.80 -30.74 -16.48
CA GLY A 177 -12.69 -31.14 -15.60
C GLY A 177 -13.04 -31.25 -14.11
N THR A 178 -12.12 -31.81 -13.33
CA THR A 178 -12.29 -32.12 -11.89
C THR A 178 -12.51 -30.87 -11.02
N SER A 179 -11.95 -29.73 -11.41
CA SER A 179 -12.13 -28.42 -10.73
C SER A 179 -13.18 -27.50 -11.38
N GLY A 180 -13.95 -27.99 -12.37
CA GLY A 180 -14.84 -27.16 -13.20
C GLY A 180 -15.92 -26.41 -12.41
N GLN A 181 -16.36 -26.93 -11.27
CA GLN A 181 -17.36 -26.26 -10.43
C GLN A 181 -16.81 -24.99 -9.75
N ARG A 182 -15.54 -25.00 -9.34
CA ARG A 182 -14.87 -23.85 -8.69
C ARG A 182 -14.60 -22.75 -9.72
N ARG A 183 -13.97 -23.10 -10.85
CA ARG A 183 -13.69 -22.15 -11.96
C ARG A 183 -14.97 -21.52 -12.50
N PHE A 184 -16.04 -22.30 -12.65
CA PHE A 184 -17.35 -21.78 -13.03
C PHE A 184 -17.91 -20.82 -11.98
N GLY A 185 -17.76 -21.14 -10.69
CA GLY A 185 -18.19 -20.29 -9.58
C GLY A 185 -17.50 -18.94 -9.55
N GLU A 186 -16.17 -18.93 -9.63
CA GLU A 186 -15.32 -17.73 -9.66
C GLU A 186 -15.62 -16.85 -10.89
N TRP A 187 -15.60 -17.45 -12.08
CA TRP A 187 -15.96 -16.78 -13.34
C TRP A 187 -17.37 -16.18 -13.28
N LEU A 188 -18.33 -16.91 -12.72
CA LEU A 188 -19.72 -16.46 -12.66
C LEU A 188 -19.89 -15.32 -11.65
N HIS A 189 -19.15 -15.37 -10.54
CA HIS A 189 -19.14 -14.32 -9.54
C HIS A 189 -18.51 -13.05 -10.09
N ASP A 190 -17.35 -13.14 -10.73
CA ASP A 190 -16.67 -12.01 -11.38
C ASP A 190 -17.58 -11.33 -12.42
N ARG A 191 -18.20 -12.10 -13.32
CA ARG A 191 -19.17 -11.56 -14.28
C ARG A 191 -20.43 -11.00 -13.63
N TYR A 192 -20.82 -11.50 -12.46
CA TYR A 192 -21.97 -11.00 -11.73
C TYR A 192 -21.68 -9.64 -11.07
N VAL A 193 -20.51 -9.47 -10.45
CA VAL A 193 -20.05 -8.22 -9.85
C VAL A 193 -19.86 -7.15 -10.93
N ARG A 194 -19.22 -7.50 -12.05
CA ARG A 194 -19.00 -6.62 -13.23
C ARG A 194 -20.26 -6.28 -14.03
N ARG A 195 -21.40 -6.93 -13.76
CA ARG A 195 -22.65 -6.66 -14.49
C ARG A 195 -23.40 -5.43 -13.95
N GLY A 196 -23.15 -5.07 -12.70
CA GLY A 196 -23.70 -3.86 -12.10
C GLY A 196 -22.90 -2.60 -12.44
N SER A 197 -21.66 -2.77 -12.88
CA SER A 197 -20.74 -1.70 -13.26
C SER A 197 -20.95 -1.23 -14.69
N ARG A 198 -22.09 -0.59 -14.97
CA ARG A 198 -22.04 0.44 -16.02
C ARG A 198 -21.26 1.68 -15.56
N GLU A 199 -20.99 1.79 -14.25
CA GLU A 199 -20.23 2.87 -13.59
C GLU A 199 -19.36 2.32 -12.44
N THR A 200 -18.47 1.37 -12.72
CA THR A 200 -17.19 1.24 -11.99
C THR A 200 -16.06 1.33 -13.00
N THR A 201 -16.22 2.26 -13.94
CA THR A 201 -15.22 2.64 -14.93
C THR A 201 -14.19 3.52 -14.25
N TYR A 202 -13.00 3.55 -14.84
CA TYR A 202 -11.98 4.54 -14.51
C TYR A 202 -12.55 5.97 -14.50
N GLU A 203 -13.50 6.29 -15.37
CA GLU A 203 -14.27 7.55 -15.37
C GLU A 203 -14.88 7.90 -14.00
N ARG A 204 -15.46 6.92 -13.29
CA ARG A 204 -16.03 7.16 -11.96
C ARG A 204 -14.94 7.35 -10.90
N TRP A 205 -13.85 6.60 -11.03
CA TRP A 205 -12.68 6.79 -10.18
C TRP A 205 -12.13 8.20 -10.34
N LEU A 206 -12.07 8.72 -11.58
CA LEU A 206 -11.69 10.09 -11.87
C LEU A 206 -12.65 11.11 -11.24
N GLN A 207 -13.97 10.94 -11.39
CA GLN A 207 -14.95 11.86 -10.78
C GLN A 207 -14.78 12.04 -9.26
N LEU A 208 -14.30 10.99 -8.57
CA LEU A 208 -14.14 11.00 -7.12
C LEU A 208 -12.74 11.42 -6.67
N TYR A 209 -11.70 11.01 -7.39
CA TYR A 209 -10.31 11.03 -6.91
C TYR A 209 -9.31 11.68 -7.85
N ASP A 210 -9.73 12.11 -9.04
CA ASP A 210 -8.89 12.94 -9.89
C ASP A 210 -8.53 14.22 -9.11
N PRO A 211 -7.25 14.58 -9.01
CA PRO A 211 -6.83 15.72 -8.20
C PRO A 211 -7.60 16.96 -8.63
N ARG A 212 -8.42 17.53 -7.74
CA ARG A 212 -9.20 18.71 -8.10
C ARG A 212 -8.24 19.88 -8.37
N ARG A 213 -8.60 20.69 -9.35
CA ARG A 213 -7.96 21.99 -9.60
C ARG A 213 -7.98 22.80 -8.31
N SER A 214 -6.83 22.99 -7.70
CA SER A 214 -6.62 23.89 -6.58
C SER A 214 -6.46 25.33 -7.09
N GLU A 215 -6.54 26.32 -6.19
CA GLU A 215 -6.24 27.70 -6.56
C GLU A 215 -4.77 27.82 -7.04
N PRO A 216 -4.47 28.73 -7.98
CA PRO A 216 -3.10 28.97 -8.43
C PRO A 216 -2.17 29.26 -7.26
N ARG A 217 -1.04 28.53 -7.18
CA ARG A 217 -0.02 28.74 -6.15
C ARG A 217 1.08 29.65 -6.68
N HIS A 218 1.44 30.67 -5.90
CA HIS A 218 2.45 31.67 -6.29
C HIS A 218 3.89 31.27 -5.90
N ALA A 219 4.75 31.33 -6.93
CA ALA A 219 6.15 31.79 -7.06
C ALA A 219 7.31 31.46 -6.09
N ASP A 220 7.16 30.80 -4.95
CA ASP A 220 8.32 30.52 -4.05
C ASP A 220 9.06 29.20 -4.38
N GLY A 221 9.21 28.84 -5.66
CA GLY A 221 9.87 27.58 -6.07
C GLY A 221 10.57 27.64 -7.42
N PRO A 222 11.25 26.56 -7.84
CA PRO A 222 12.06 26.57 -9.05
C PRO A 222 11.23 26.78 -10.32
N LEU A 223 11.83 27.44 -11.31
CA LEU A 223 11.25 27.58 -12.64
C LEU A 223 11.25 26.22 -13.36
N VAL A 224 10.10 25.84 -13.92
CA VAL A 224 9.97 24.64 -14.76
C VAL A 224 9.92 25.04 -16.23
N SER A 225 10.88 24.58 -17.04
CA SER A 225 10.84 24.70 -18.50
C SER A 225 10.16 23.47 -19.11
N ILE A 226 9.02 23.68 -19.77
CA ILE A 226 8.33 22.60 -20.51
C ILE A 226 8.87 22.60 -21.94
N LEU A 227 9.36 21.46 -22.42
CA LEU A 227 9.83 21.31 -23.80
C LEU A 227 8.68 20.86 -24.69
N LEU A 228 8.48 21.55 -25.82
CA LEU A 228 7.42 21.25 -26.77
C LEU A 228 7.97 21.18 -28.22
N PRO A 229 8.59 20.06 -28.62
CA PRO A 229 8.91 19.83 -30.03
C PRO A 229 7.60 19.73 -30.82
N THR A 230 7.44 20.52 -31.89
CA THR A 230 6.17 20.65 -32.63
C THR A 230 6.39 20.44 -34.12
N TYR A 231 5.56 19.60 -34.77
CA TYR A 231 5.58 19.43 -36.22
C TYR A 231 4.21 19.04 -36.79
N ASN A 232 3.63 19.89 -37.64
CA ASN A 232 2.39 19.62 -38.38
C ASN A 232 1.21 19.13 -37.52
N THR A 233 1.15 19.58 -36.27
CA THR A 233 0.08 19.22 -35.33
C THR A 233 -1.27 19.77 -35.78
N PRO A 234 -2.35 18.96 -35.78
CA PRO A 234 -3.69 19.48 -36.02
C PRO A 234 -4.04 20.60 -35.02
N GLU A 235 -4.62 21.69 -35.52
CA GLU A 235 -4.90 22.90 -34.74
C GLU A 235 -5.67 22.61 -33.44
N ALA A 236 -6.70 21.75 -33.50
CA ALA A 236 -7.50 21.41 -32.32
C ALA A 236 -6.66 20.79 -31.19
N TRP A 237 -5.68 19.95 -31.54
CA TRP A 237 -4.83 19.26 -30.57
C TRP A 237 -3.72 20.17 -30.05
N LEU A 238 -3.11 20.97 -30.94
CA LEU A 238 -2.12 21.95 -30.54
C LEU A 238 -2.70 22.98 -29.56
N ARG A 239 -3.92 23.48 -29.82
CA ARG A 239 -4.61 24.40 -28.92
C ARG A 239 -4.90 23.77 -27.56
N ARG A 240 -5.42 22.53 -27.52
CA ARG A 240 -5.65 21.80 -26.26
C ARG A 240 -4.36 21.60 -25.46
N CYS A 241 -3.27 21.24 -26.14
CA CYS A 241 -1.95 21.10 -25.53
C CYS A 241 -1.50 22.43 -24.87
N LEU A 242 -1.52 23.53 -25.62
CA LEU A 242 -1.14 24.86 -25.12
C LEU A 242 -2.07 25.36 -24.00
N ASP A 243 -3.38 25.13 -24.12
CA ASP A 243 -4.36 25.47 -23.09
C ASP A 243 -4.12 24.67 -21.79
N SER A 244 -3.69 23.42 -21.89
CA SER A 244 -3.33 22.59 -20.73
C SER A 244 -2.11 23.12 -19.96
N VAL A 245 -1.16 23.73 -20.67
CA VAL A 245 0.00 24.42 -20.06
C VAL A 245 -0.44 25.73 -19.40
N LEU A 246 -1.27 26.54 -20.08
CA LEU A 246 -1.83 27.76 -19.49
C LEU A 246 -2.70 27.50 -18.26
N ALA A 247 -3.35 26.33 -18.19
CA ALA A 247 -4.20 25.93 -17.07
C ALA A 247 -3.43 25.46 -15.82
N GLN A 248 -2.09 25.32 -15.89
CA GLN A 248 -1.27 24.85 -14.77
C GLN A 248 -1.44 25.76 -13.54
N THR A 249 -1.67 25.12 -12.40
CA THR A 249 -1.84 25.78 -11.10
C THR A 249 -0.52 26.24 -10.48
N TRP A 250 0.60 25.62 -10.85
CA TRP A 250 1.93 26.17 -10.62
C TRP A 250 2.15 27.32 -11.59
N SER A 251 2.46 28.53 -11.10
CA SER A 251 2.59 29.71 -11.96
C SER A 251 4.00 29.92 -12.53
N HIS A 252 5.03 29.35 -11.90
CA HIS A 252 6.43 29.57 -12.25
C HIS A 252 6.95 28.54 -13.27
N TRP A 253 6.49 28.69 -14.52
CA TRP A 253 6.91 27.88 -15.66
C TRP A 253 7.21 28.75 -16.88
N GLU A 254 7.95 28.18 -17.83
CA GLU A 254 8.06 28.69 -19.21
C GLU A 254 7.82 27.54 -20.20
N LEU A 255 7.27 27.86 -21.36
CA LEU A 255 7.04 26.88 -22.42
C LEU A 255 8.04 27.12 -23.55
N CYS A 256 8.94 26.16 -23.77
CA CYS A 256 9.99 26.19 -24.76
C CYS A 256 9.54 25.40 -26.00
N VAL A 257 9.01 26.09 -26.99
CA VAL A 257 8.51 25.49 -28.23
C VAL A 257 9.59 25.49 -29.30
N ALA A 258 9.77 24.34 -29.95
CA ALA A 258 10.57 24.23 -31.16
C ALA A 258 9.67 23.76 -32.31
N ASP A 259 9.29 24.68 -33.19
CA ASP A 259 8.63 24.33 -34.44
C ASP A 259 9.66 23.75 -35.41
N ASP A 260 9.52 22.46 -35.72
CA ASP A 260 10.47 21.68 -36.53
C ASP A 260 10.19 21.82 -38.03
N ALA A 261 10.08 23.06 -38.49
CA ALA A 261 9.74 23.44 -39.85
C ALA A 261 8.38 22.88 -40.31
N SER A 262 7.31 23.15 -39.54
CA SER A 262 5.95 22.76 -39.93
C SER A 262 5.58 23.34 -41.30
N THR A 263 5.07 22.48 -42.18
CA THR A 263 4.57 22.86 -43.51
C THR A 263 3.15 23.41 -43.47
N GLU A 264 2.41 23.07 -42.41
CA GLU A 264 1.04 23.48 -42.15
C GLU A 264 0.98 24.91 -41.58
N PRO A 265 0.46 25.91 -42.33
CA PRO A 265 0.51 27.32 -41.91
C PRO A 265 -0.20 27.60 -40.58
N GLN A 266 -1.23 26.82 -40.25
CA GLN A 266 -2.01 26.95 -39.02
C GLN A 266 -1.15 26.74 -37.77
N VAL A 267 -0.13 25.88 -37.81
CA VAL A 267 0.74 25.62 -36.65
C VAL A 267 1.44 26.91 -36.24
N ARG A 268 2.07 27.60 -37.21
CA ARG A 268 2.75 28.87 -36.98
C ARG A 268 1.79 29.95 -36.48
N GLN A 269 0.59 30.03 -37.06
CA GLN A 269 -0.43 30.99 -36.65
C GLN A 269 -0.85 30.78 -35.18
N VAL A 270 -1.19 29.54 -34.80
CA VAL A 270 -1.58 29.18 -33.42
C VAL A 270 -0.45 29.49 -32.44
N LEU A 271 0.77 29.06 -32.75
CA LEU A 271 1.92 29.30 -31.90
C LEU A 271 2.20 30.80 -31.68
N GLN A 272 2.11 31.62 -32.73
CA GLN A 272 2.25 33.08 -32.63
C GLN A 272 1.12 33.72 -31.82
N GLU A 273 -0.12 33.25 -32.01
CA GLU A 273 -1.28 33.70 -31.22
C GLU A 273 -1.03 33.48 -29.72
N TYR A 274 -0.63 32.28 -29.31
CA TYR A 274 -0.38 31.96 -27.91
C TYR A 274 0.81 32.71 -27.33
N ALA A 275 1.92 32.82 -28.07
CA ALA A 275 3.07 33.61 -27.63
C ALA A 275 2.76 35.11 -27.47
N SER A 276 1.78 35.64 -28.21
CA SER A 276 1.31 37.03 -28.01
C SER A 276 0.40 37.19 -26.77
N ARG A 277 -0.21 36.09 -26.30
CA ARG A 277 -1.11 36.06 -25.13
C ARG A 277 -0.37 35.87 -23.82
N ASP A 278 0.78 35.18 -23.83
CA ASP A 278 1.56 34.86 -22.64
C ASP A 278 3.07 34.90 -22.93
N GLU A 279 3.78 35.81 -22.27
CA GLU A 279 5.21 36.04 -22.48
C GLU A 279 6.10 34.86 -22.03
N ARG A 280 5.56 33.93 -21.25
CA ARG A 280 6.25 32.70 -20.81
C ARG A 280 6.40 31.69 -21.94
N ILE A 281 5.71 31.89 -23.07
CA ILE A 281 5.80 31.01 -24.25
C ILE A 281 6.89 31.54 -25.18
N ARG A 282 7.94 30.73 -25.36
CA ARG A 282 9.13 31.07 -26.14
C ARG A 282 9.28 30.09 -27.28
N ILE A 283 9.52 30.61 -28.48
CA ILE A 283 9.47 29.81 -29.71
C ILE A 283 10.78 29.95 -30.48
N VAL A 284 11.33 28.83 -30.91
CA VAL A 284 12.36 28.76 -31.95
C VAL A 284 11.76 28.14 -33.20
N TRP A 285 11.96 28.83 -34.33
CA TRP A 285 11.55 28.37 -35.66
C TRP A 285 12.75 27.70 -36.32
N ARG A 286 12.67 26.39 -36.54
CA ARG A 286 13.75 25.66 -37.22
C ARG A 286 13.60 25.82 -38.73
N GLU A 287 14.72 25.95 -39.44
CA GLU A 287 14.75 26.13 -40.89
C GLU A 287 14.50 24.81 -41.66
N ARG A 288 14.76 23.68 -41.01
CA ARG A 288 14.63 22.33 -41.57
C ARG A 288 14.06 21.38 -40.53
N ASN A 289 13.26 20.43 -40.99
CA ASN A 289 12.78 19.32 -40.16
C ASN A 289 13.97 18.43 -39.80
N GLY A 290 14.23 18.27 -38.50
CA GLY A 290 15.25 17.37 -37.96
C GLY A 290 14.68 16.34 -36.99
N HIS A 291 13.36 16.12 -37.05
CA HIS A 291 12.60 15.23 -36.20
C HIS A 291 12.68 15.56 -34.69
N ILE A 292 12.03 14.71 -33.89
CA ILE A 292 11.75 14.98 -32.47
C ILE A 292 13.01 15.18 -31.63
N SER A 293 14.11 14.45 -31.88
CA SER A 293 15.34 14.58 -31.07
C SER A 293 15.98 15.95 -31.24
N ALA A 294 16.17 16.39 -32.50
CA ALA A 294 16.77 17.68 -32.77
C ALA A 294 15.83 18.83 -32.36
N ALA A 295 14.53 18.69 -32.59
CA ALA A 295 13.53 19.66 -32.14
C ALA A 295 13.53 19.80 -30.61
N SER A 296 13.59 18.69 -29.88
CA SER A 296 13.66 18.68 -28.42
C SER A 296 14.94 19.35 -27.91
N ASN A 297 16.08 19.16 -28.58
CA ASN A 297 17.32 19.88 -28.25
C ASN A 297 17.22 21.40 -28.52
N SER A 298 16.54 21.81 -29.60
CA SER A 298 16.27 23.23 -29.85
C SER A 298 15.37 23.83 -28.78
N ALA A 299 14.33 23.11 -28.34
CA ALA A 299 13.50 23.52 -27.20
C ALA A 299 14.34 23.59 -25.91
N LEU A 300 15.16 22.58 -25.62
CA LEU A 300 16.04 22.53 -24.45
C LEU A 300 17.04 23.71 -24.44
N SER A 301 17.52 24.17 -25.60
CA SER A 301 18.41 25.34 -25.68
C SER A 301 17.74 26.65 -25.26
N LEU A 302 16.40 26.72 -25.28
CA LEU A 302 15.65 27.86 -24.76
C LEU A 302 15.49 27.80 -23.24
N ALA A 303 15.56 26.62 -22.63
CA ALA A 303 15.21 26.36 -21.23
C ALA A 303 16.13 27.09 -20.24
N ARG A 304 15.53 27.84 -19.31
CA ARG A 304 16.15 28.58 -18.21
C ARG A 304 15.76 28.03 -16.84
N GLY A 305 14.73 27.20 -16.78
CA GLY A 305 14.29 26.53 -15.58
C GLY A 305 15.35 25.59 -15.01
N GLU A 306 15.38 25.49 -13.69
CA GLU A 306 16.19 24.49 -12.99
C GLU A 306 15.67 23.08 -13.30
N ARG A 307 14.36 22.98 -13.60
CA ARG A 307 13.66 21.74 -13.89
C ARG A 307 13.14 21.76 -15.32
N VAL A 308 13.19 20.63 -15.99
CA VAL A 308 12.78 20.47 -17.39
C VAL A 308 11.73 19.37 -17.47
N ALA A 309 10.54 19.70 -17.98
CA ALA A 309 9.43 18.77 -18.17
C ALA A 309 9.24 18.46 -19.66
N LEU A 310 8.87 17.23 -19.99
CA LEU A 310 8.56 16.82 -21.36
C LEU A 310 7.06 16.87 -21.64
N LEU A 311 6.68 17.30 -22.84
CA LEU A 311 5.31 17.33 -23.34
C LEU A 311 5.29 17.13 -24.85
N ASP A 312 4.49 16.17 -25.33
CA ASP A 312 4.23 16.01 -26.76
C ASP A 312 3.16 17.00 -27.24
N HIS A 313 3.33 17.50 -28.47
CA HIS A 313 2.56 18.64 -29.01
C HIS A 313 1.05 18.38 -29.20
N ASP A 314 0.62 17.13 -29.15
CA ASP A 314 -0.76 16.68 -29.26
C ASP A 314 -1.35 16.15 -27.94
N ASP A 315 -0.57 16.11 -26.87
CA ASP A 315 -0.99 15.61 -25.56
C ASP A 315 -1.37 16.73 -24.59
N GLU A 316 -1.95 16.36 -23.45
CA GLU A 316 -2.42 17.31 -22.43
C GLU A 316 -1.81 17.00 -21.06
N LEU A 317 -1.41 18.05 -20.35
CA LEU A 317 -1.05 17.97 -18.93
C LEU A 317 -2.30 18.11 -18.06
N HIS A 318 -2.35 17.36 -16.97
CA HIS A 318 -3.33 17.61 -15.93
C HIS A 318 -3.10 19.01 -15.31
N PRO A 319 -4.13 19.83 -14.97
CA PRO A 319 -3.94 21.19 -14.43
C PRO A 319 -3.12 21.29 -13.14
N ALA A 320 -3.02 20.20 -12.39
CA ALA A 320 -2.20 20.09 -11.19
C ALA A 320 -0.80 19.50 -11.43
N ALA A 321 -0.44 19.14 -12.67
CA ALA A 321 0.78 18.39 -12.99
C ALA A 321 2.04 19.03 -12.41
N LEU A 322 2.30 20.29 -12.77
CA LEU A 322 3.50 20.98 -12.28
C LEU A 322 3.48 21.20 -10.77
N ALA A 323 2.32 21.55 -10.19
CA ALA A 323 2.20 21.79 -8.76
C ALA A 323 2.48 20.53 -7.95
N THR A 324 1.89 19.39 -8.35
CA THR A 324 2.11 18.09 -7.71
C THR A 324 3.56 17.64 -7.82
N VAL A 325 4.20 17.80 -9.00
CA VAL A 325 5.62 17.46 -9.16
C VAL A 325 6.50 18.34 -8.27
N MET A 326 6.23 19.65 -8.21
CA MET A 326 7.02 20.57 -7.38
C MET A 326 6.82 20.32 -5.89
N ASP A 327 5.61 20.02 -5.44
CA ASP A 327 5.34 19.67 -4.04
C ASP A 327 6.09 18.38 -3.65
N ALA A 328 5.99 17.33 -4.47
CA ALA A 328 6.70 16.07 -4.22
C ALA A 328 8.22 16.25 -4.22
N TRP A 329 8.76 17.13 -5.07
CA TRP A 329 10.19 17.46 -5.07
C TRP A 329 10.61 18.22 -3.81
N ARG A 330 9.80 19.16 -3.30
CA ARG A 330 10.14 19.84 -2.04
C ARG A 330 10.24 18.87 -0.86
N GLU A 331 9.36 17.86 -0.86
CA GLU A 331 9.39 16.78 0.13
C GLU A 331 10.57 15.82 -0.10
N ASN A 332 11.13 15.80 -1.31
CA ASN A 332 12.20 14.92 -1.76
C ASN A 332 13.31 15.68 -2.51
N PRO A 333 14.05 16.58 -1.83
CA PRO A 333 15.01 17.46 -2.49
C PRO A 333 16.15 16.73 -3.21
N GLN A 334 16.41 15.47 -2.85
CA GLN A 334 17.41 14.60 -3.47
C GLN A 334 17.02 14.10 -4.87
N TRP A 335 15.73 14.18 -5.25
CA TRP A 335 15.29 13.77 -6.57
C TRP A 335 15.91 14.64 -7.66
N GLN A 336 16.29 14.00 -8.77
CA GLN A 336 16.87 14.64 -9.96
C GLN A 336 16.13 14.23 -11.24
N MET A 337 15.37 13.15 -11.17
CA MET A 337 14.50 12.65 -12.23
C MET A 337 13.19 12.20 -11.59
N VAL A 338 12.07 12.63 -12.15
CA VAL A 338 10.73 12.33 -11.65
C VAL A 338 9.85 11.89 -12.82
N TYR A 339 9.01 10.89 -12.60
CA TYR A 339 8.00 10.46 -13.56
C TYR A 339 6.66 10.21 -12.88
N THR A 340 5.58 10.26 -13.64
CA THR A 340 4.21 10.19 -13.11
C THR A 340 3.41 9.05 -13.75
N ASP A 341 2.31 8.65 -13.13
CA ASP A 341 1.29 7.85 -13.81
C ASP A 341 0.67 8.64 -14.98
N GLU A 342 0.08 7.91 -15.93
CA GLU A 342 -0.55 8.48 -17.11
C GLU A 342 -1.78 7.66 -17.52
N ASP A 343 -2.63 8.24 -18.36
CA ASP A 343 -3.72 7.55 -19.02
C ASP A 343 -3.85 7.98 -20.48
N LYS A 344 -4.79 7.36 -21.20
CA LYS A 344 -5.12 7.74 -22.56
C LYS A 344 -6.32 8.65 -22.58
N ILE A 345 -6.33 9.58 -23.54
CA ILE A 345 -7.46 10.47 -23.82
C ILE A 345 -7.90 10.33 -25.28
N ASP A 346 -9.20 10.21 -25.50
CA ASP A 346 -9.79 10.18 -26.86
C ASP A 346 -10.11 11.59 -27.39
N ASP A 347 -10.66 11.63 -28.59
CA ASP A 347 -10.95 12.87 -29.33
C ASP A 347 -12.06 13.69 -28.65
N GLU A 348 -12.97 13.01 -27.93
CA GLU A 348 -14.04 13.58 -27.14
C GLU A 348 -13.58 14.04 -25.74
N GLY A 349 -12.33 13.73 -25.35
CA GLY A 349 -11.78 14.08 -24.05
C GLY A 349 -12.07 13.06 -22.93
N HIS A 350 -12.57 11.87 -23.26
CA HIS A 350 -12.73 10.79 -22.28
C HIS A 350 -11.39 10.12 -22.00
N ARG A 351 -11.11 9.96 -20.70
CA ARG A 351 -9.90 9.33 -20.19
C ARG A 351 -10.12 7.84 -19.91
N TYR A 352 -9.18 6.99 -20.32
CA TYR A 352 -9.27 5.52 -20.21
C TYR A 352 -7.89 4.86 -20.16
N GLU A 353 -7.86 3.55 -19.85
CA GLU A 353 -6.63 2.73 -19.80
C GLU A 353 -5.47 3.37 -18.99
N PRO A 354 -5.65 3.64 -17.69
CA PRO A 354 -4.57 4.18 -16.88
C PRO A 354 -3.40 3.21 -16.79
N TYR A 355 -2.19 3.73 -16.92
CA TYR A 355 -0.98 3.04 -16.54
C TYR A 355 -0.53 3.51 -15.16
N PHE A 356 -0.96 2.78 -14.13
CA PHE A 356 -0.42 2.93 -12.78
C PHE A 356 0.90 2.16 -12.67
N LYS A 357 1.99 2.91 -12.73
CA LYS A 357 3.37 2.45 -12.77
C LYS A 357 3.81 1.96 -11.39
N PRO A 358 4.80 1.05 -11.32
CA PRO A 358 5.53 0.82 -10.09
C PRO A 358 6.46 2.00 -9.78
N ASP A 359 6.97 2.05 -8.57
CA ASP A 359 8.17 2.84 -8.26
C ASP A 359 9.37 2.33 -9.06
N TRP A 360 10.50 3.03 -8.95
CA TRP A 360 11.67 2.80 -9.79
C TRP A 360 12.04 1.31 -9.91
N ASN A 361 11.88 0.78 -11.13
CA ASN A 361 12.07 -0.63 -11.45
C ASN A 361 12.98 -0.75 -12.66
N HIS A 362 14.29 -0.78 -12.41
CA HIS A 362 15.30 -0.83 -13.46
C HIS A 362 15.15 -2.07 -14.36
N ASP A 363 14.81 -3.23 -13.79
CA ASP A 363 14.59 -4.44 -14.59
C ASP A 363 13.41 -4.27 -15.57
N LEU A 364 12.33 -3.62 -15.14
CA LEU A 364 11.21 -3.28 -16.01
C LEU A 364 11.59 -2.24 -17.07
N LEU A 365 12.40 -1.24 -16.71
CA LEU A 365 12.88 -0.21 -17.63
C LEU A 365 13.69 -0.80 -18.79
N LEU A 366 14.42 -1.88 -18.56
CA LEU A 366 15.15 -2.58 -19.62
C LEU A 366 14.24 -3.41 -20.55
N GLY A 367 13.02 -3.71 -20.09
CA GLY A 367 12.01 -4.42 -20.87
C GLY A 367 11.06 -3.49 -21.62
N GLN A 368 10.76 -2.32 -21.05
CA GLN A 368 9.88 -1.29 -21.62
C GLN A 368 10.16 0.09 -21.05
N ASN A 369 9.79 1.16 -21.77
CA ASN A 369 9.86 2.51 -21.21
C ASN A 369 8.74 2.75 -20.18
N CYS A 370 9.05 2.57 -18.89
CA CYS A 370 8.09 2.83 -17.80
C CYS A 370 8.15 4.26 -17.26
N VAL A 371 8.98 5.15 -17.83
CA VAL A 371 9.17 6.55 -17.40
C VAL A 371 8.29 7.52 -18.20
N SER A 372 7.96 7.21 -19.46
CA SER A 372 7.12 8.02 -20.37
C SER A 372 5.89 8.62 -19.68
N HIS A 373 5.25 9.66 -20.21
CA HIS A 373 5.69 10.73 -21.12
C HIS A 373 6.07 12.00 -20.34
N LEU A 374 5.49 12.20 -19.15
CA LEU A 374 5.84 13.30 -18.24
C LEU A 374 7.06 12.96 -17.39
N GLY A 375 8.22 12.93 -18.04
CA GLY A 375 9.50 12.96 -17.37
C GLY A 375 9.86 14.39 -16.97
N VAL A 376 10.21 14.60 -15.70
CA VAL A 376 10.74 15.87 -15.19
C VAL A 376 12.15 15.66 -14.66
N TYR A 377 13.10 16.40 -15.22
CA TYR A 377 14.53 16.22 -14.99
C TYR A 377 15.15 17.50 -14.46
N ALA A 378 16.18 17.37 -13.63
CA ALA A 378 17.07 18.49 -13.36
C ALA A 378 17.77 18.91 -14.65
N ARG A 379 17.79 20.21 -14.94
CA ARG A 379 18.41 20.71 -16.17
C ARG A 379 19.89 20.34 -16.25
N ASP A 380 20.60 20.45 -15.14
CA ASP A 380 22.04 20.16 -15.10
C ASP A 380 22.34 18.67 -15.37
N LEU A 381 21.41 17.77 -15.00
CA LEU A 381 21.48 16.36 -15.39
C LEU A 381 21.32 16.20 -16.91
N LEU A 382 20.34 16.88 -17.52
CA LEU A 382 20.14 16.85 -18.98
C LEU A 382 21.36 17.39 -19.73
N GLN A 383 22.01 18.43 -19.19
CA GLN A 383 23.25 18.97 -19.74
C GLN A 383 24.40 17.97 -19.63
N ALA A 384 24.55 17.31 -18.48
CA ALA A 384 25.59 16.32 -18.25
C ALA A 384 25.48 15.12 -19.19
N VAL A 385 24.26 14.66 -19.51
CA VAL A 385 24.03 13.54 -20.45
C VAL A 385 23.96 13.97 -21.92
N GLY A 386 24.05 15.27 -22.21
CA GLY A 386 24.08 15.81 -23.58
C GLY A 386 22.72 15.91 -24.29
N GLY A 387 21.60 15.98 -23.55
CA GLY A 387 20.26 16.16 -24.12
C GLY A 387 19.75 14.93 -24.90
N PHE A 388 19.00 15.16 -25.98
CA PHE A 388 18.41 14.13 -26.83
C PHE A 388 19.37 13.71 -27.95
N ARG A 389 19.43 12.43 -28.29
CA ARG A 389 20.32 11.93 -29.34
C ARG A 389 19.57 11.73 -30.65
N GLU A 390 20.08 12.36 -31.72
CA GLU A 390 19.57 12.14 -33.08
C GLU A 390 19.78 10.67 -33.52
N GLY A 391 18.82 10.15 -34.29
CA GLY A 391 18.82 8.77 -34.75
C GLY A 391 18.14 7.77 -33.81
N LEU A 392 17.51 8.26 -32.72
CA LEU A 392 16.68 7.48 -31.79
C LEU A 392 15.23 7.97 -31.76
N GLU A 393 14.78 8.61 -32.84
CA GLU A 393 13.41 9.10 -32.97
C GLU A 393 12.41 7.96 -32.72
N GLY A 394 11.38 8.23 -31.93
CA GLY A 394 10.40 7.23 -31.48
C GLY A 394 10.79 6.46 -30.21
N SER A 395 12.02 6.63 -29.70
CA SER A 395 12.47 6.13 -28.39
C SER A 395 13.46 7.09 -27.70
N GLN A 396 13.44 8.36 -28.09
CA GLN A 396 14.37 9.38 -27.62
C GLN A 396 14.19 9.67 -26.12
N ASP A 397 12.98 9.54 -25.61
CA ASP A 397 12.63 9.67 -24.19
C ASP A 397 13.14 8.46 -23.38
N TRP A 398 13.02 7.24 -23.92
CA TRP A 398 13.57 6.04 -23.30
C TRP A 398 15.09 6.09 -23.23
N ASP A 399 15.75 6.50 -24.31
CA ASP A 399 17.20 6.70 -24.33
C ASP A 399 17.66 7.75 -23.32
N LEU A 400 16.93 8.87 -23.22
CA LEU A 400 17.22 9.90 -22.26
C LEU A 400 17.07 9.39 -20.82
N ALA A 401 15.98 8.68 -20.53
CA ALA A 401 15.73 8.08 -19.22
C ALA A 401 16.83 7.08 -18.82
N LEU A 402 17.26 6.22 -19.75
CA LEU A 402 18.37 5.29 -19.54
C LEU A 402 19.67 6.04 -19.19
N ARG A 403 20.07 7.03 -19.99
CA ARG A 403 21.29 7.83 -19.74
C ARG A 403 21.22 8.64 -18.46
N CYS A 404 20.06 9.19 -18.12
CA CYS A 404 19.87 9.87 -16.84
C CYS A 404 20.02 8.88 -15.68
N SER A 405 19.44 7.69 -15.78
CA SER A 405 19.55 6.67 -14.73
C SER A 405 20.97 6.15 -14.52
N GLU A 406 21.82 6.16 -15.56
CA GLU A 406 23.26 5.84 -15.47
C GLU A 406 24.01 6.81 -14.52
N CYS A 407 23.50 8.04 -14.35
CA CYS A 407 24.13 9.08 -13.55
C CYS A 407 23.51 9.24 -12.14
N LEU A 408 22.48 8.45 -11.81
CA LEU A 408 21.68 8.64 -10.60
C LEU A 408 21.68 7.39 -9.72
N ALA A 409 21.77 7.61 -8.41
CA ALA A 409 21.40 6.56 -7.47
C ALA A 409 19.87 6.35 -7.51
N PRO A 410 19.37 5.12 -7.27
CA PRO A 410 17.93 4.82 -7.30
C PRO A 410 17.07 5.76 -6.44
N GLY A 411 17.56 6.22 -5.27
CA GLY A 411 16.85 7.15 -4.39
C GLY A 411 16.73 8.59 -4.93
N GLN A 412 17.39 8.92 -6.03
CA GLN A 412 17.30 10.20 -6.74
C GLN A 412 16.27 10.17 -7.89
N ILE A 413 15.60 9.03 -8.09
CA ILE A 413 14.56 8.86 -9.09
C ILE A 413 13.21 8.71 -8.39
N GLY A 414 12.32 9.69 -8.57
CA GLY A 414 11.01 9.74 -7.94
C GLY A 414 9.90 9.25 -8.85
N HIS A 415 8.96 8.50 -8.28
CA HIS A 415 7.71 8.15 -8.94
C HIS A 415 6.55 8.87 -8.27
N ILE A 416 5.65 9.41 -9.08
CA ILE A 416 4.42 10.04 -8.65
C ILE A 416 3.21 9.21 -9.11
N PRO A 417 2.59 8.36 -8.25
CA PRO A 417 1.41 7.55 -8.59
C PRO A 417 0.11 8.37 -8.69
N VAL A 418 0.16 9.47 -9.41
CA VAL A 418 -0.96 10.32 -9.78
C VAL A 418 -0.93 10.49 -11.28
N VAL A 419 -2.09 10.34 -11.93
CA VAL A 419 -2.20 10.51 -13.38
C VAL A 419 -2.12 12.00 -13.71
N LEU A 420 -0.96 12.44 -14.20
CA LEU A 420 -0.68 13.86 -14.48
C LEU A 420 -0.45 14.14 -15.97
N TYR A 421 -0.49 13.11 -16.81
CA TYR A 421 -0.32 13.18 -18.25
C TYR A 421 -1.44 12.41 -18.96
N HIS A 422 -1.96 12.99 -20.05
CA HIS A 422 -3.04 12.42 -20.85
C HIS A 422 -2.55 12.21 -22.29
N TRP A 423 -2.25 10.95 -22.61
CA TRP A 423 -1.71 10.56 -23.91
C TRP A 423 -2.81 10.40 -24.95
N ARG A 424 -2.76 11.18 -26.03
CA ARG A 424 -3.81 11.19 -27.04
C ARG A 424 -3.74 9.96 -27.95
N ALA A 425 -4.86 9.25 -28.00
CA ALA A 425 -5.03 8.04 -28.80
C ALA A 425 -5.76 8.30 -30.13
N VAL A 426 -5.12 9.03 -31.06
CA VAL A 426 -5.60 9.32 -32.42
C VAL A 426 -5.07 8.35 -33.48
N GLU A 427 -5.67 8.34 -34.67
CA GLU A 427 -5.20 7.58 -35.84
C GLU A 427 -3.79 8.05 -36.28
N GLY A 428 -2.82 7.14 -36.34
CA GLY A 428 -1.40 7.44 -36.61
C GLY A 428 -0.51 7.66 -35.36
N SER A 429 -1.11 7.69 -34.16
CA SER A 429 -0.40 7.75 -32.87
C SER A 429 0.12 6.36 -32.45
N THR A 430 1.29 6.32 -31.82
CA THR A 430 1.84 5.13 -31.15
C THR A 430 0.94 4.61 -30.02
N ALA A 431 0.04 5.46 -29.49
CA ALA A 431 -0.95 5.13 -28.45
C ALA A 431 -1.93 4.01 -28.82
N ARG A 432 -2.20 3.82 -30.12
CA ARG A 432 -3.06 2.74 -30.64
C ARG A 432 -2.28 1.46 -31.01
N GLY A 433 -0.96 1.47 -30.89
CA GLY A 433 -0.10 0.28 -31.03
C GLY A 433 1.27 0.58 -31.62
N VAL A 434 2.33 0.07 -30.98
CA VAL A 434 3.73 0.13 -31.43
C VAL A 434 3.93 -0.47 -32.84
N LEU A 435 3.03 -1.36 -33.27
CA LEU A 435 3.02 -2.00 -34.60
C LEU A 435 2.95 -1.03 -35.78
N GLN A 436 2.57 0.23 -35.60
CA GLN A 436 2.44 1.17 -36.73
C GLN A 436 3.77 1.75 -37.22
N LYS A 437 4.88 1.63 -36.47
CA LYS A 437 6.15 2.31 -36.79
C LYS A 437 7.37 1.45 -36.42
N SER A 438 7.86 0.64 -37.37
CA SER A 438 9.04 -0.24 -37.20
C SER A 438 10.31 0.49 -36.72
N TYR A 439 10.44 1.78 -37.03
CA TYR A 439 11.61 2.58 -36.64
C TYR A 439 11.72 2.77 -35.12
N ALA A 440 10.60 2.95 -34.40
CA ALA A 440 10.61 3.17 -32.95
C ALA A 440 11.08 1.92 -32.21
N HIS A 441 10.69 0.74 -32.69
CA HIS A 441 11.17 -0.53 -32.16
C HIS A 441 12.69 -0.68 -32.34
N GLU A 442 13.23 -0.40 -33.53
CA GLU A 442 14.68 -0.44 -33.76
C GLU A 442 15.44 0.60 -32.94
N ALA A 443 14.89 1.81 -32.79
CA ALA A 443 15.45 2.86 -31.95
C ALA A 443 15.52 2.43 -30.47
N GLY A 444 14.46 1.83 -29.93
CA GLY A 444 14.45 1.27 -28.57
C GLY A 444 15.48 0.16 -28.39
N ARG A 445 15.57 -0.77 -29.36
CA ARG A 445 16.58 -1.84 -29.34
C ARG A 445 18.00 -1.28 -29.32
N ARG A 446 18.25 -0.24 -30.12
CA ARG A 446 19.52 0.48 -30.18
C ARG A 446 19.83 1.20 -28.87
N ALA A 447 18.85 1.91 -28.30
CA ALA A 447 18.99 2.61 -27.02
C ALA A 447 19.43 1.65 -25.90
N LEU A 448 18.79 0.47 -25.79
CA LEU A 448 19.14 -0.57 -24.82
C LEU A 448 20.54 -1.16 -25.06
N ARG A 449 20.89 -1.49 -26.32
CA ARG A 449 22.23 -2.01 -26.64
C ARG A 449 23.33 -1.03 -26.27
N GLU A 450 23.14 0.25 -26.60
CA GLU A 450 24.12 1.28 -26.29
C GLU A 450 24.15 1.63 -24.78
N HIS A 451 23.02 1.54 -24.07
CA HIS A 451 22.97 1.63 -22.61
C HIS A 451 23.78 0.50 -21.95
N LEU A 452 23.52 -0.76 -22.31
CA LEU A 452 24.26 -1.91 -21.80
C LEU A 452 25.76 -1.78 -22.06
N ALA A 453 26.15 -1.29 -23.25
CA ALA A 453 27.55 -1.04 -23.58
C ALA A 453 28.19 0.06 -22.69
N ARG A 454 27.46 1.14 -22.37
CA ARG A 454 27.94 2.20 -21.45
C ARG A 454 28.05 1.73 -20.01
N CYS A 455 27.16 0.84 -19.57
CA CYS A 455 27.19 0.20 -18.26
C CYS A 455 28.22 -0.95 -18.17
N GLU A 456 29.00 -1.20 -19.23
CA GLU A 456 29.93 -2.33 -19.34
C GLU A 456 29.24 -3.71 -19.11
N GLU A 457 27.93 -3.79 -19.38
CA GLU A 457 27.15 -5.01 -19.30
C GLU A 457 27.19 -5.75 -20.64
N HIS A 458 27.90 -6.87 -20.67
CA HIS A 458 27.84 -7.81 -21.79
C HIS A 458 26.51 -8.55 -21.77
N ALA A 459 25.52 -8.09 -22.53
CA ALA A 459 24.22 -8.74 -22.66
C ALA A 459 23.62 -8.57 -24.06
N GLU A 460 22.73 -9.49 -24.42
CA GLU A 460 22.01 -9.46 -25.69
C GLU A 460 20.59 -8.93 -25.50
N VAL A 461 20.19 -7.99 -26.35
CA VAL A 461 18.82 -7.47 -26.42
C VAL A 461 18.06 -8.30 -27.44
N LEU A 462 17.09 -9.08 -26.96
CA LEU A 462 16.22 -9.95 -27.73
C LEU A 462 14.81 -9.37 -27.81
N ASP A 463 14.17 -9.53 -28.96
CA ASP A 463 12.75 -9.23 -29.11
C ASP A 463 11.90 -10.28 -28.37
N ILE A 464 10.71 -9.89 -27.93
CA ILE A 464 9.72 -10.83 -27.39
C ILE A 464 8.62 -11.02 -28.41
N ASP A 465 8.32 -12.29 -28.71
CA ASP A 465 7.29 -12.69 -29.67
C ASP A 465 5.97 -11.96 -29.42
N ASP A 466 5.38 -11.44 -30.51
CA ASP A 466 4.11 -10.72 -30.54
C ASP A 466 4.03 -9.44 -29.67
N MET A 467 5.17 -8.89 -29.20
CA MET A 467 5.23 -7.67 -28.39
C MET A 467 6.30 -6.69 -28.90
N PRO A 468 6.05 -6.01 -30.03
CA PRO A 468 6.97 -5.01 -30.55
C PRO A 468 7.13 -3.83 -29.58
N GLY A 469 8.37 -3.36 -29.47
CA GLY A 469 8.77 -2.32 -28.50
C GLY A 469 9.09 -2.85 -27.10
N MET A 470 8.93 -4.16 -26.87
CA MET A 470 9.27 -4.83 -25.62
C MET A 470 10.47 -5.76 -25.82
N PHE A 471 11.37 -5.81 -24.85
CA PHE A 471 12.64 -6.55 -24.98
C PHE A 471 12.94 -7.46 -23.80
N ARG A 472 13.76 -8.48 -24.07
CA ARG A 472 14.42 -9.33 -23.07
C ARG A 472 15.92 -9.06 -23.10
N ILE A 473 16.51 -8.89 -21.91
CA ILE A 473 17.95 -8.80 -21.75
C ILE A 473 18.51 -10.17 -21.34
N ARG A 474 19.22 -10.84 -22.25
CA ARG A 474 19.88 -12.13 -22.00
C ARG A 474 21.34 -11.91 -21.63
N ARG A 475 21.74 -12.28 -20.42
CA ARG A 475 23.12 -12.19 -19.93
C ARG A 475 23.84 -13.53 -20.12
N PRO A 476 25.11 -13.53 -20.56
CA PRO A 476 25.91 -14.75 -20.63
C PRO A 476 26.27 -15.23 -19.22
N LEU A 477 26.48 -16.53 -19.09
CA LEU A 477 27.01 -17.13 -17.87
C LEU A 477 28.54 -17.17 -17.92
N PRO A 478 29.22 -17.12 -16.77
CA PRO A 478 30.66 -17.39 -16.69
C PRO A 478 31.02 -18.79 -17.21
N ASP A 479 32.23 -18.93 -17.74
CA ASP A 479 32.86 -20.21 -18.09
C ASP A 479 34.13 -20.40 -17.23
N PRO A 480 34.20 -21.43 -16.36
CA PRO A 480 33.21 -22.48 -16.14
C PRO A 480 31.94 -21.96 -15.44
N MET A 481 30.81 -22.58 -15.78
CA MET A 481 29.52 -22.30 -15.13
C MET A 481 29.61 -22.56 -13.62
N PRO A 482 29.07 -21.66 -12.76
CA PRO A 482 29.08 -21.88 -11.31
C PRO A 482 28.25 -23.10 -10.93
N ARG A 483 28.67 -23.81 -9.87
CA ARG A 483 27.91 -24.96 -9.39
C ARG A 483 26.59 -24.48 -8.75
N ILE A 484 25.49 -25.19 -9.04
CA ILE A 484 24.16 -24.97 -8.43
C ILE A 484 23.79 -26.19 -7.57
N SER A 485 23.35 -25.97 -6.33
CA SER A 485 22.70 -27.03 -5.52
C SER A 485 21.19 -26.81 -5.51
N ILE A 486 20.44 -27.77 -6.06
CA ILE A 486 18.98 -27.77 -6.08
C ILE A 486 18.50 -28.52 -4.84
N VAL A 487 17.95 -27.79 -3.87
CA VAL A 487 17.49 -28.34 -2.59
C VAL A 487 16.00 -28.67 -2.69
N ILE A 488 15.65 -29.94 -2.48
CA ILE A 488 14.28 -30.46 -2.62
C ILE A 488 13.86 -31.20 -1.35
N PRO A 489 13.10 -30.54 -0.44
CA PRO A 489 12.43 -31.21 0.66
C PRO A 489 11.38 -32.21 0.14
N THR A 490 11.37 -33.43 0.67
CA THR A 490 10.41 -34.45 0.23
C THR A 490 9.92 -35.35 1.37
N ARG A 491 8.71 -35.87 1.21
CA ARG A 491 8.09 -36.87 2.08
C ARG A 491 7.00 -37.60 1.31
N ASP A 492 7.10 -38.93 1.23
CA ASP A 492 6.11 -39.82 0.59
C ASP A 492 5.78 -39.40 -0.87
N HIS A 493 4.68 -39.89 -1.45
CA HIS A 493 4.19 -39.50 -2.80
C HIS A 493 5.23 -39.66 -3.92
N VAL A 494 5.73 -40.89 -4.07
CA VAL A 494 6.83 -41.23 -4.99
C VAL A 494 6.64 -40.72 -6.43
N GLU A 495 5.40 -40.69 -6.95
CA GLU A 495 5.13 -40.23 -8.32
C GLU A 495 5.46 -38.74 -8.52
N LEU A 496 5.18 -37.89 -7.54
CA LEU A 496 5.52 -36.46 -7.60
C LEU A 496 7.03 -36.26 -7.54
N LEU A 497 7.69 -36.98 -6.60
CA LEU A 497 9.14 -36.92 -6.47
C LEU A 497 9.84 -37.38 -7.75
N ARG A 498 9.40 -38.51 -8.34
CA ARG A 498 9.94 -39.00 -9.61
C ARG A 498 9.71 -37.99 -10.74
N GLN A 499 8.49 -37.46 -10.88
CA GLN A 499 8.22 -36.44 -11.91
C GLN A 499 9.16 -35.23 -11.78
N CYS A 500 9.36 -34.74 -10.56
CA CYS A 500 10.24 -33.63 -10.29
C CYS A 500 11.70 -33.94 -10.65
N VAL A 501 12.29 -34.99 -10.06
CA VAL A 501 13.70 -35.35 -10.26
C VAL A 501 13.98 -35.74 -11.71
N GLU A 502 13.13 -36.56 -12.33
CA GLU A 502 13.31 -36.97 -13.71
C GLU A 502 13.19 -35.80 -14.68
N SER A 503 12.24 -34.87 -14.48
CA SER A 503 12.13 -33.68 -15.32
C SER A 503 13.39 -32.80 -15.26
N ILE A 504 14.01 -32.68 -14.08
CA ILE A 504 15.28 -31.95 -13.91
C ILE A 504 16.40 -32.67 -14.68
N LEU A 505 16.55 -33.99 -14.49
CA LEU A 505 17.62 -34.77 -15.11
C LEU A 505 17.49 -34.80 -16.65
N GLN A 506 16.26 -34.85 -17.17
CA GLN A 506 15.99 -35.05 -18.59
C GLN A 506 15.93 -33.75 -19.39
N HIS A 507 15.43 -32.66 -18.79
CA HIS A 507 15.17 -31.42 -19.54
C HIS A 507 16.20 -30.31 -19.28
N THR A 508 16.89 -30.31 -18.13
CA THR A 508 17.79 -29.19 -17.78
C THR A 508 19.05 -29.19 -18.63
N THR A 509 19.33 -28.07 -19.31
CA THR A 509 20.55 -27.92 -20.14
C THR A 509 21.78 -27.48 -19.36
N TYR A 510 21.59 -26.85 -18.20
CA TYR A 510 22.68 -26.48 -17.30
C TYR A 510 23.48 -27.72 -16.88
N THR A 511 24.82 -27.65 -16.93
CA THR A 511 25.64 -28.87 -16.76
C THR A 511 26.22 -29.02 -15.36
N ASN A 512 26.49 -27.92 -14.66
CA ASN A 512 27.16 -27.93 -13.35
C ASN A 512 26.17 -27.79 -12.19
N TYR A 513 25.38 -28.83 -11.93
CA TYR A 513 24.44 -28.84 -10.81
C TYR A 513 24.47 -30.16 -10.02
N GLU A 514 24.01 -30.10 -8.77
CA GLU A 514 23.62 -31.26 -7.96
C GLU A 514 22.17 -31.11 -7.47
N ILE A 515 21.55 -32.24 -7.14
CA ILE A 515 20.24 -32.30 -6.48
C ILE A 515 20.47 -32.80 -5.05
N VAL A 516 20.02 -32.04 -4.07
CA VAL A 516 20.06 -32.36 -2.65
C VAL A 516 18.63 -32.67 -2.22
N LEU A 517 18.28 -33.96 -2.19
CA LEU A 517 16.99 -34.42 -1.71
C LEU A 517 17.02 -34.49 -0.18
N VAL A 518 16.05 -33.88 0.48
CA VAL A 518 15.95 -33.88 1.95
C VAL A 518 14.74 -34.68 2.37
N ASP A 519 14.96 -35.92 2.79
CA ASP A 519 13.92 -36.83 3.26
C ASP A 519 13.43 -36.42 4.66
N ASN A 520 12.18 -35.99 4.75
CA ASN A 520 11.51 -35.70 6.01
C ASN A 520 10.59 -36.85 6.45
N GLN A 521 11.18 -37.90 6.99
CA GLN A 521 10.47 -39.04 7.59
C GLN A 521 9.53 -39.76 6.61
N THR A 522 9.98 -40.00 5.37
CA THR A 522 9.26 -40.84 4.40
C THR A 522 8.95 -42.21 5.00
N SER A 523 7.72 -42.67 4.80
CA SER A 523 7.19 -43.92 5.35
C SER A 523 6.67 -44.88 4.28
N GLU A 524 6.30 -44.37 3.11
CA GLU A 524 5.84 -45.17 1.98
C GLU A 524 6.97 -46.05 1.42
N PRO A 525 6.79 -47.38 1.35
CA PRO A 525 7.85 -48.29 0.86
C PRO A 525 8.36 -47.94 -0.54
N GLY A 526 7.47 -47.51 -1.44
CA GLY A 526 7.83 -47.11 -2.80
C GLY A 526 8.71 -45.84 -2.83
N ALA A 527 8.40 -44.86 -1.97
CA ALA A 527 9.18 -43.63 -1.86
C ALA A 527 10.56 -43.89 -1.21
N LEU A 528 10.64 -44.74 -0.19
CA LEU A 528 11.92 -45.17 0.39
C LEU A 528 12.81 -45.90 -0.63
N ALA A 529 12.23 -46.81 -1.42
CA ALA A 529 12.96 -47.49 -2.48
C ALA A 529 13.49 -46.51 -3.54
N CYS A 530 12.68 -45.50 -3.90
CA CYS A 530 13.05 -44.44 -4.82
C CYS A 530 14.19 -43.55 -4.28
N LEU A 531 14.15 -43.17 -3.01
CA LEU A 531 15.24 -42.41 -2.37
C LEU A 531 16.55 -43.22 -2.33
N LEU A 532 16.48 -44.53 -2.06
CA LEU A 532 17.64 -45.42 -2.12
C LEU A 532 18.21 -45.54 -3.55
N GLU A 533 17.35 -45.61 -4.56
CA GLU A 533 17.74 -45.56 -5.97
C GLU A 533 18.48 -44.25 -6.28
N TYR A 534 17.89 -43.10 -5.93
CA TYR A 534 18.48 -41.79 -6.18
C TYR A 534 19.77 -41.54 -5.40
N SER A 535 19.95 -42.11 -4.21
CA SER A 535 21.21 -41.99 -3.45
C SER A 535 22.44 -42.57 -4.18
N ARG A 536 22.23 -43.37 -5.24
CA ARG A 536 23.29 -43.94 -6.07
C ARG A 536 23.58 -43.12 -7.33
N HIS A 537 22.76 -42.12 -7.65
CA HIS A 537 22.95 -41.30 -8.83
C HIS A 537 24.08 -40.27 -8.61
N PRO A 538 25.03 -40.09 -9.55
CA PRO A 538 26.23 -39.27 -9.32
C PRO A 538 25.95 -37.78 -9.08
N ARG A 539 24.78 -37.29 -9.46
CA ARG A 539 24.34 -35.90 -9.24
C ARG A 539 23.40 -35.71 -8.05
N ILE A 540 22.99 -36.78 -7.38
CA ILE A 540 21.97 -36.69 -6.32
C ILE A 540 22.57 -37.09 -4.98
N ARG A 541 22.37 -36.24 -3.98
CA ARG A 541 22.68 -36.50 -2.59
C ARG A 541 21.38 -36.54 -1.79
N VAL A 542 21.21 -37.57 -0.98
CA VAL A 542 20.02 -37.71 -0.11
C VAL A 542 20.44 -37.44 1.33
N LEU A 543 19.78 -36.46 1.95
CA LEU A 543 19.91 -36.09 3.36
C LEU A 543 18.68 -36.55 4.13
N LYS A 544 18.86 -36.87 5.41
CA LYS A 544 17.76 -37.20 6.32
C LYS A 544 17.47 -36.03 7.24
N HIS A 545 16.19 -35.69 7.39
CA HIS A 545 15.70 -34.73 8.37
C HIS A 545 14.67 -35.40 9.28
N ASP A 546 15.15 -36.00 10.36
CA ASP A 546 14.34 -36.81 11.29
C ASP A 546 13.64 -35.94 12.36
N ARG A 547 13.00 -34.83 11.96
CA ARG A 547 12.25 -33.92 12.85
C ARG A 547 10.86 -33.59 12.27
N PRO A 548 9.93 -33.01 13.05
CA PRO A 548 8.65 -32.56 12.53
C PRO A 548 8.82 -31.59 11.35
N PHE A 549 7.91 -31.67 10.37
CA PHE A 549 7.98 -30.86 9.16
C PHE A 549 8.03 -29.36 9.47
N ASN A 550 9.10 -28.71 9.02
CA ASN A 550 9.26 -27.27 9.00
C ASN A 550 10.02 -26.93 7.71
N TYR A 551 9.34 -26.28 6.76
CA TYR A 551 9.91 -26.01 5.43
C TYR A 551 11.17 -25.15 5.52
N SER A 552 11.15 -24.10 6.36
CA SER A 552 12.31 -23.24 6.59
C SER A 552 13.49 -24.03 7.16
N ALA A 553 13.28 -24.78 8.23
CA ALA A 553 14.34 -25.51 8.91
C ALA A 553 14.98 -26.60 8.03
N ILE A 554 14.16 -27.32 7.25
CA ILE A 554 14.63 -28.36 6.32
C ILE A 554 15.54 -27.76 5.25
N ASN A 555 15.14 -26.62 4.66
CA ASN A 555 15.95 -25.93 3.66
C ASN A 555 17.22 -25.35 4.28
N ASN A 556 17.12 -24.69 5.44
CA ASN A 556 18.26 -24.11 6.15
C ASN A 556 19.35 -25.17 6.44
N GLU A 557 18.95 -26.34 6.96
CA GLU A 557 19.87 -27.44 7.26
C GLU A 557 20.55 -27.96 5.99
N ALA A 558 19.78 -28.16 4.91
CA ALA A 558 20.34 -28.65 3.65
C ALA A 558 21.32 -27.66 3.01
N VAL A 559 20.96 -26.37 2.97
CA VAL A 559 21.78 -25.29 2.43
C VAL A 559 23.10 -25.16 3.20
N ALA A 560 23.10 -25.35 4.51
CA ALA A 560 24.32 -25.34 5.32
C ALA A 560 25.33 -26.43 4.92
N THR A 561 24.88 -27.52 4.27
CA THR A 561 25.76 -28.59 3.77
C THR A 561 26.19 -28.39 2.31
N CYS A 562 25.67 -27.37 1.62
CA CYS A 562 25.99 -27.10 0.23
C CYS A 562 27.27 -26.27 0.10
N GLU A 563 28.13 -26.66 -0.84
CA GLU A 563 29.37 -25.95 -1.18
C GLU A 563 29.24 -25.11 -2.46
N SER A 564 28.09 -25.16 -3.13
CA SER A 564 27.82 -24.39 -4.34
C SER A 564 27.76 -22.88 -4.07
N GLY A 565 28.12 -22.07 -5.07
CA GLY A 565 27.94 -20.62 -5.02
C GLY A 565 26.47 -20.20 -5.15
N LEU A 566 25.66 -21.02 -5.84
CA LEU A 566 24.24 -20.80 -6.06
C LEU A 566 23.40 -21.90 -5.42
N ILE A 567 22.30 -21.51 -4.81
CA ILE A 567 21.30 -22.36 -4.19
C ILE A 567 19.98 -22.17 -4.93
N CYS A 568 19.33 -23.25 -5.31
CA CYS A 568 17.97 -23.25 -5.83
C CYS A 568 17.06 -24.01 -4.85
N LEU A 569 16.18 -23.30 -4.17
CA LEU A 569 15.11 -23.91 -3.38
C LEU A 569 14.00 -24.36 -4.34
N LEU A 570 13.56 -25.61 -4.23
CA LEU A 570 12.59 -26.17 -5.16
C LEU A 570 11.65 -27.14 -4.42
N ASN A 571 10.35 -26.99 -4.65
CA ASN A 571 9.38 -27.96 -4.12
C ASN A 571 9.42 -29.28 -4.90
N ASN A 572 9.06 -30.38 -4.25
CA ASN A 572 9.07 -31.72 -4.85
C ASN A 572 7.92 -32.00 -5.83
N ASP A 573 7.01 -31.04 -6.03
CA ASP A 573 5.87 -31.11 -6.96
C ASP A 573 6.01 -30.10 -8.12
N ILE A 574 7.26 -29.74 -8.43
CA ILE A 574 7.64 -28.95 -9.60
C ILE A 574 8.01 -29.86 -10.77
N GLU A 575 7.62 -29.46 -11.98
CA GLU A 575 7.99 -30.12 -13.23
C GLU A 575 8.62 -29.09 -14.18
N VAL A 576 9.85 -29.39 -14.64
CA VAL A 576 10.59 -28.54 -15.58
C VAL A 576 9.98 -28.66 -16.98
N ILE A 577 9.66 -27.52 -17.61
CA ILE A 577 9.17 -27.48 -19.00
C ILE A 577 10.03 -26.63 -19.95
N THR A 578 10.83 -25.70 -19.42
CA THR A 578 11.78 -24.92 -20.21
C THR A 578 13.21 -25.42 -19.94
N PRO A 579 13.94 -25.96 -20.93
CA PRO A 579 15.26 -26.57 -20.72
C PRO A 579 16.31 -25.65 -20.08
N GLY A 580 16.35 -24.38 -20.50
CA GLY A 580 17.30 -23.37 -20.04
C GLY A 580 16.90 -22.60 -18.77
N TRP A 581 16.05 -23.20 -17.92
CA TRP A 581 15.49 -22.52 -16.74
C TRP A 581 16.56 -22.16 -15.69
N LEU A 582 17.54 -23.03 -15.44
CA LEU A 582 18.63 -22.76 -14.50
C LEU A 582 19.56 -21.67 -15.04
N GLU A 583 19.83 -21.66 -16.34
CA GLU A 583 20.64 -20.62 -16.99
C GLU A 583 20.01 -19.25 -16.80
N GLU A 584 18.70 -19.16 -17.05
CA GLU A 584 17.93 -17.93 -16.87
C GLU A 584 18.00 -17.44 -15.41
N LEU A 585 17.68 -18.32 -14.44
CA LEU A 585 17.72 -17.97 -13.02
C LEU A 585 19.14 -17.57 -12.57
N ALA A 586 20.15 -18.33 -12.98
CA ALA A 586 21.54 -18.07 -12.61
C ALA A 586 22.06 -16.75 -13.20
N SER A 587 21.67 -16.42 -14.43
CA SER A 587 22.09 -15.15 -15.08
C SER A 587 21.63 -13.92 -14.31
N HIS A 588 20.47 -14.01 -13.63
CA HIS A 588 20.00 -12.96 -12.73
C HIS A 588 20.63 -13.06 -11.33
N ALA A 589 20.74 -14.27 -10.77
CA ALA A 589 21.25 -14.46 -9.40
C ALA A 589 22.72 -14.08 -9.24
N LEU A 590 23.50 -14.12 -10.33
CA LEU A 590 24.91 -13.71 -10.35
C LEU A 590 25.12 -12.20 -10.32
N ARG A 591 24.06 -11.40 -10.52
CA ARG A 591 24.15 -9.94 -10.43
C ARG A 591 24.35 -9.52 -8.97
N PRO A 592 25.40 -8.74 -8.62
CA PRO A 592 25.74 -8.43 -7.22
C PRO A 592 24.59 -7.84 -6.39
N GLN A 593 23.77 -6.98 -7.00
CA GLN A 593 22.63 -6.33 -6.36
C GLN A 593 21.41 -7.24 -6.17
N VAL A 594 21.37 -8.42 -6.78
CA VAL A 594 20.20 -9.32 -6.73
C VAL A 594 20.28 -10.25 -5.53
N GLY A 595 19.18 -10.34 -4.77
CA GLY A 595 19.05 -11.18 -3.58
C GLY A 595 18.37 -12.51 -3.85
N ALA A 596 17.19 -12.49 -4.47
CA ALA A 596 16.45 -13.70 -4.84
C ALA A 596 15.93 -13.61 -6.28
N VAL A 597 15.84 -14.75 -6.96
CA VAL A 597 15.29 -14.86 -8.32
C VAL A 597 14.16 -15.87 -8.35
N GLY A 598 12.98 -15.45 -8.80
CA GLY A 598 11.80 -16.31 -8.95
C GLY A 598 11.49 -16.65 -10.41
N ALA A 599 10.95 -17.84 -10.63
CA ALA A 599 10.50 -18.33 -11.93
C ALA A 599 9.03 -17.99 -12.23
N MET A 600 8.60 -18.17 -13.49
CA MET A 600 7.18 -18.27 -13.85
C MET A 600 6.68 -19.67 -13.53
N LEU A 601 5.62 -19.77 -12.71
CA LEU A 601 5.00 -21.06 -12.40
C LEU A 601 3.59 -21.13 -12.96
N TYR A 602 3.29 -22.24 -13.62
CA TYR A 602 1.96 -22.57 -14.14
C TYR A 602 1.33 -23.70 -13.33
N TYR A 603 0.01 -23.67 -13.24
CA TYR A 603 -0.77 -24.86 -12.94
C TYR A 603 -0.71 -25.85 -14.12
N PRO A 604 -0.95 -27.16 -13.89
CA PRO A 604 -0.99 -28.18 -14.95
C PRO A 604 -2.06 -27.99 -16.04
N ASN A 605 -2.88 -26.94 -15.91
CA ASN A 605 -3.93 -26.57 -16.86
C ASN A 605 -3.57 -25.34 -17.72
N ASP A 606 -2.28 -25.00 -17.79
CA ASP A 606 -1.73 -23.83 -18.51
C ASP A 606 -2.30 -22.48 -18.04
N THR A 607 -2.52 -22.35 -16.73
CA THR A 607 -2.83 -21.04 -16.13
C THR A 607 -1.75 -20.61 -15.16
N ILE A 608 -1.47 -19.31 -15.10
CA ILE A 608 -0.47 -18.72 -14.22
C ILE A 608 -0.82 -19.05 -12.76
N GLN A 609 0.16 -19.54 -12.03
CA GLN A 609 0.13 -19.65 -10.57
C GLN A 609 0.95 -18.52 -9.95
N HIS A 610 2.19 -18.32 -10.42
CA HIS A 610 3.11 -17.33 -9.88
C HIS A 610 3.74 -16.50 -11.00
N ALA A 611 3.60 -15.18 -10.85
CA ALA A 611 4.22 -14.18 -11.70
C ALA A 611 4.80 -13.04 -10.82
N GLY A 612 5.61 -13.41 -9.83
CA GLY A 612 6.01 -12.54 -8.71
C GLY A 612 5.04 -12.60 -7.52
N VAL A 613 5.33 -11.84 -6.46
CA VAL A 613 4.46 -11.68 -5.29
C VAL A 613 4.30 -10.20 -4.99
N VAL A 614 3.06 -9.78 -4.74
CA VAL A 614 2.69 -8.44 -4.27
C VAL A 614 2.33 -8.50 -2.79
N THR A 615 2.90 -7.63 -1.96
CA THR A 615 2.63 -7.57 -0.52
C THR A 615 1.35 -6.79 -0.18
N GLY A 616 0.84 -7.00 1.03
CA GLY A 616 -0.38 -6.36 1.55
C GLY A 616 -1.69 -6.94 1.04
N VAL A 617 -1.70 -7.55 -0.15
CA VAL A 617 -2.92 -8.12 -0.72
C VAL A 617 -3.42 -9.27 0.14
N HIS A 618 -4.73 -9.26 0.44
CA HIS A 618 -5.39 -10.13 1.42
C HIS A 618 -4.71 -10.09 2.81
N GLY A 619 -4.01 -8.99 3.10
CA GLY A 619 -3.39 -8.65 4.36
C GLY A 619 -2.01 -9.26 4.63
N VAL A 620 -1.42 -10.00 3.70
CA VAL A 620 0.02 -10.35 3.76
C VAL A 620 0.63 -10.26 2.37
N ALA A 621 0.21 -11.12 1.45
CA ALA A 621 0.73 -11.15 0.09
C ALA A 621 -0.17 -11.97 -0.83
N ALA A 622 -0.09 -11.71 -2.13
CA ALA A 622 -0.77 -12.50 -3.16
C ALA A 622 0.07 -12.64 -4.44
N HIS A 623 -0.21 -13.70 -5.19
CA HIS A 623 0.34 -13.92 -6.53
C HIS A 623 -0.51 -13.17 -7.56
N PRO A 624 0.06 -12.23 -8.34
CA PRO A 624 -0.66 -11.54 -9.40
C PRO A 624 -0.99 -12.50 -10.55
N TYR A 625 -2.05 -12.16 -11.30
CA TYR A 625 -2.49 -12.89 -12.51
C TYR A 625 -2.83 -14.37 -12.34
N CYS A 626 -2.98 -14.85 -11.10
CA CYS A 626 -3.36 -16.23 -10.81
C CYS A 626 -4.64 -16.64 -11.57
N GLY A 627 -4.59 -17.78 -12.26
CA GLY A 627 -5.68 -18.33 -13.07
C GLY A 627 -5.82 -17.75 -14.49
N MET A 628 -4.98 -16.78 -14.87
CA MET A 628 -4.90 -16.27 -16.25
C MET A 628 -4.17 -17.28 -17.14
N PRO A 629 -4.49 -17.37 -18.45
CA PRO A 629 -3.83 -18.31 -19.34
C PRO A 629 -2.32 -18.04 -19.49
N ARG A 630 -1.55 -19.08 -19.80
CA ARG A 630 -0.15 -18.96 -20.23
C ARG A 630 -0.01 -17.94 -21.37
N GLY A 631 1.02 -17.10 -21.28
CA GLY A 631 1.25 -16.01 -22.21
C GLY A 631 0.36 -14.77 -21.99
N TYR A 632 -0.49 -14.73 -20.97
CA TYR A 632 -1.26 -13.52 -20.63
C TYR A 632 -0.30 -12.32 -20.42
N PRO A 633 -0.50 -11.19 -21.11
CA PRO A 633 0.44 -10.06 -21.04
C PRO A 633 0.43 -9.35 -19.67
N GLY A 634 -0.67 -9.43 -18.91
CA GLY A 634 -0.81 -8.63 -17.70
C GLY A 634 -1.05 -7.14 -18.01
N LEU A 635 -1.02 -6.33 -16.96
CA LEU A 635 -1.13 -4.87 -17.09
C LEU A 635 0.15 -4.35 -17.75
N MET A 636 0.02 -3.66 -18.89
CA MET A 636 1.17 -3.11 -19.65
C MET A 636 2.29 -4.13 -19.86
N ALA A 637 1.95 -5.32 -20.36
CA ALA A 637 2.88 -6.42 -20.65
C ALA A 637 3.74 -6.93 -19.46
N ARG A 638 3.50 -6.45 -18.22
CA ARG A 638 4.31 -6.79 -17.04
C ARG A 638 4.42 -8.30 -16.79
N ALA A 639 3.39 -9.09 -17.08
CA ALA A 639 3.47 -10.55 -16.89
C ALA A 639 4.36 -11.28 -17.92
N ARG A 640 4.97 -10.53 -18.85
CA ARG A 640 5.86 -11.02 -19.90
C ARG A 640 7.25 -10.37 -19.87
N LEU A 641 7.51 -9.49 -18.90
CA LEU A 641 8.77 -8.75 -18.74
C LEU A 641 9.45 -9.11 -17.41
N VAL A 642 10.79 -9.10 -17.40
CA VAL A 642 11.57 -9.22 -16.16
C VAL A 642 11.28 -8.00 -15.29
N GLN A 643 11.10 -8.22 -13.99
CA GLN A 643 10.79 -7.15 -13.05
C GLN A 643 11.47 -7.38 -11.71
N SER A 644 11.87 -6.29 -11.07
CA SER A 644 12.10 -6.28 -9.64
C SER A 644 10.75 -6.40 -8.91
N MET A 645 10.65 -7.30 -7.94
CA MET A 645 9.45 -7.53 -7.14
C MET A 645 9.78 -7.40 -5.64
N SER A 646 8.76 -7.18 -4.81
CA SER A 646 8.95 -7.19 -3.36
C SER A 646 9.27 -8.59 -2.84
N ALA A 647 8.62 -9.62 -3.40
CA ALA A 647 8.94 -11.01 -3.10
C ALA A 647 8.73 -11.94 -4.30
N VAL A 648 9.34 -13.12 -4.20
CA VAL A 648 9.15 -14.28 -5.09
C VAL A 648 8.95 -15.53 -4.25
N THR A 649 8.39 -16.60 -4.83
CA THR A 649 8.06 -17.80 -4.04
C THR A 649 9.21 -18.80 -3.95
N ALA A 650 9.36 -19.44 -2.79
CA ALA A 650 10.34 -20.51 -2.60
C ALA A 650 9.95 -21.84 -3.28
N ALA A 651 8.78 -21.92 -3.93
CA ALA A 651 8.46 -23.08 -4.76
C ALA A 651 9.48 -23.30 -5.89
N CYS A 652 10.07 -22.21 -6.42
CA CYS A 652 11.28 -22.22 -7.23
C CYS A 652 11.98 -20.86 -7.07
N LEU A 653 13.03 -20.83 -6.24
CA LEU A 653 13.78 -19.61 -5.88
C LEU A 653 15.28 -19.87 -5.96
N MET A 654 16.00 -19.02 -6.70
CA MET A 654 17.46 -19.06 -6.77
C MET A 654 18.09 -17.89 -6.01
N VAL A 655 19.18 -18.14 -5.30
CA VAL A 655 19.90 -17.17 -4.46
C VAL A 655 21.38 -17.54 -4.36
N ARG A 656 22.26 -16.54 -4.23
CA ARG A 656 23.67 -16.79 -3.89
C ARG A 656 23.77 -17.31 -2.47
N ARG A 657 24.59 -18.33 -2.23
CA ARG A 657 24.73 -18.96 -0.91
C ARG A 657 25.14 -17.96 0.17
N GLU A 658 26.06 -17.05 -0.17
CA GLU A 658 26.51 -15.98 0.73
C GLU A 658 25.38 -15.02 1.12
N VAL A 659 24.48 -14.69 0.18
CA VAL A 659 23.35 -13.78 0.40
C VAL A 659 22.25 -14.47 1.22
N TYR A 660 22.03 -15.77 1.00
CA TYR A 660 21.15 -16.58 1.85
C TYR A 660 21.64 -16.57 3.30
N ALA A 661 22.95 -16.74 3.50
CA ALA A 661 23.58 -16.73 4.82
C ALA A 661 23.56 -15.32 5.47
N ASP A 662 23.73 -14.26 4.68
CA ASP A 662 23.80 -12.87 5.16
C ASP A 662 22.53 -12.42 5.92
N VAL A 663 21.36 -12.92 5.50
CA VAL A 663 20.08 -12.68 6.19
C VAL A 663 19.71 -13.79 7.18
N GLY A 664 20.53 -14.83 7.35
CA GLY A 664 20.27 -15.94 8.26
C GLY A 664 19.31 -17.01 7.72
N GLY A 665 19.14 -17.12 6.40
CA GLY A 665 18.28 -18.10 5.75
C GLY A 665 16.78 -17.85 5.96
N LEU A 666 15.95 -18.87 5.75
CA LEU A 666 14.50 -18.79 6.00
C LEU A 666 14.21 -18.72 7.51
N ASP A 667 13.12 -18.07 7.92
CA ASP A 667 12.76 -18.01 9.34
C ASP A 667 12.07 -19.31 9.78
N ASP A 668 12.68 -20.03 10.72
CA ASP A 668 12.19 -21.29 11.28
C ASP A 668 10.86 -21.14 12.04
N GLU A 669 10.48 -19.93 12.47
CA GLU A 669 9.16 -19.65 13.04
C GLU A 669 8.04 -19.73 11.99
N LEU A 670 8.37 -19.53 10.70
CA LEU A 670 7.45 -19.57 9.56
C LEU A 670 7.50 -20.95 8.88
N GLN A 671 6.95 -21.94 9.57
CA GLN A 671 7.07 -23.36 9.21
C GLN A 671 6.54 -23.73 7.81
N VAL A 672 5.51 -23.04 7.33
CA VAL A 672 4.76 -23.46 6.12
C VAL A 672 4.43 -22.30 5.19
N ALA A 673 3.97 -21.17 5.73
CA ALA A 673 3.48 -20.05 4.93
C ALA A 673 4.34 -18.80 5.13
N PHE A 674 4.48 -18.02 4.05
CA PHE A 674 5.13 -16.70 4.03
C PHE A 674 6.61 -16.66 4.42
N ASN A 675 7.29 -17.81 4.59
CA ASN A 675 8.74 -17.86 4.80
C ASN A 675 9.52 -17.22 3.64
N ASP A 676 9.04 -17.40 2.41
CA ASP A 676 9.58 -16.82 1.19
C ASP A 676 9.36 -15.30 1.12
N VAL A 677 8.17 -14.83 1.50
CA VAL A 677 7.85 -13.40 1.61
C VAL A 677 8.74 -12.73 2.65
N ASP A 678 8.84 -13.29 3.86
CA ASP A 678 9.69 -12.77 4.92
C ASP A 678 11.17 -12.72 4.50
N PHE A 679 11.67 -13.81 3.91
CA PHE A 679 13.05 -13.88 3.42
C PHE A 679 13.34 -12.82 2.36
N CYS A 680 12.45 -12.67 1.38
CA CYS A 680 12.56 -11.63 0.34
C CYS A 680 12.55 -10.21 0.93
N LEU A 681 11.75 -9.95 1.97
CA LEU A 681 11.70 -8.65 2.62
C LEU A 681 12.97 -8.37 3.44
N ARG A 682 13.53 -9.37 4.13
CA ARG A 682 14.86 -9.22 4.80
C ARG A 682 15.99 -8.95 3.81
N LEU A 683 15.96 -9.59 2.64
CA LEU A 683 16.91 -9.30 1.57
C LEU A 683 16.83 -7.83 1.13
N ARG A 684 15.60 -7.30 1.00
CA ARG A 684 15.38 -5.89 0.65
C ARG A 684 15.85 -4.93 1.74
N GLU A 685 15.64 -5.24 3.02
CA GLU A 685 16.19 -4.44 4.13
C GLU A 685 17.72 -4.36 4.10
N ARG A 686 18.39 -5.41 3.60
CA ARG A 686 19.84 -5.43 3.37
C ARG A 686 20.28 -4.77 2.06
N GLY A 687 19.35 -4.24 1.28
CA GLY A 687 19.64 -3.54 0.04
C GLY A 687 19.66 -4.39 -1.22
N TYR A 688 19.29 -5.67 -1.12
CA TYR A 688 19.19 -6.52 -2.30
C TYR A 688 17.85 -6.34 -3.02
N THR A 689 17.87 -6.53 -4.33
CA THR A 689 16.68 -6.55 -5.18
C THR A 689 16.24 -7.99 -5.44
N ASN A 690 14.95 -8.28 -5.26
CA ASN A 690 14.38 -9.56 -5.70
C ASN A 690 13.89 -9.42 -7.15
N VAL A 691 14.25 -10.37 -8.00
CA VAL A 691 13.93 -10.35 -9.43
C VAL A 691 13.00 -11.51 -9.76
N TRP A 692 11.99 -11.24 -10.57
CA TRP A 692 11.15 -12.26 -11.16
C TRP A 692 11.36 -12.28 -12.68
N THR A 693 11.55 -13.47 -13.25
CA THR A 693 11.70 -13.65 -14.71
C THR A 693 10.56 -14.50 -15.28
N PRO A 694 9.92 -14.04 -16.37
CA PRO A 694 8.91 -14.82 -17.10
C PRO A 694 9.52 -15.91 -17.99
N PHE A 695 10.86 -15.97 -18.11
CA PHE A 695 11.54 -16.82 -19.11
C PHE A 695 12.09 -18.15 -18.54
N ALA A 696 11.98 -18.35 -17.23
CA ALA A 696 12.11 -19.66 -16.59
C ALA A 696 10.70 -20.16 -16.27
N GLU A 697 10.14 -21.01 -17.12
CA GLU A 697 8.76 -21.53 -16.97
C GLU A 697 8.79 -22.97 -16.44
N LEU A 698 8.00 -23.25 -15.39
CA LEU A 698 7.82 -24.57 -14.79
C LEU A 698 6.34 -24.81 -14.46
N TYR A 699 5.93 -26.08 -14.35
CA TYR A 699 4.64 -26.43 -13.72
C TYR A 699 4.83 -26.64 -12.22
N HIS A 700 3.83 -26.23 -11.45
CA HIS A 700 3.72 -26.53 -10.03
C HIS A 700 2.37 -27.22 -9.79
N HIS A 701 2.43 -28.48 -9.35
CA HIS A 701 1.26 -29.34 -9.14
C HIS A 701 0.50 -29.06 -7.83
N GLU A 702 0.92 -28.01 -7.09
CA GLU A 702 0.41 -27.39 -5.87
C GLU A 702 -0.47 -28.24 -4.93
N SER A 703 -0.03 -28.40 -3.68
CA SER A 703 -0.77 -29.07 -2.61
C SER A 703 -1.09 -30.55 -2.89
N ALA A 704 -0.46 -31.14 -3.90
CA ALA A 704 -0.64 -32.54 -4.27
C ALA A 704 -0.11 -33.50 -3.18
N SER A 705 0.94 -33.10 -2.44
CA SER A 705 1.51 -33.87 -1.32
C SER A 705 0.96 -33.47 0.06
N ARG A 706 0.52 -32.21 0.26
CA ARG A 706 0.16 -31.67 1.60
C ARG A 706 -1.35 -31.57 1.89
N GLY A 707 -2.18 -31.55 0.85
CA GLY A 707 -3.62 -31.24 0.94
C GLY A 707 -3.92 -29.79 1.37
N HIS A 708 -5.20 -29.42 1.43
CA HIS A 708 -5.64 -28.05 1.76
C HIS A 708 -5.50 -27.69 3.26
N GLU A 709 -5.52 -26.38 3.55
CA GLU A 709 -5.49 -25.77 4.90
C GLU A 709 -6.83 -25.93 5.66
N ASP A 710 -7.29 -27.17 5.79
CA ASP A 710 -8.67 -27.47 6.18
C ASP A 710 -8.82 -27.86 7.67
N THR A 711 -7.73 -28.23 8.36
CA THR A 711 -7.78 -28.65 9.77
C THR A 711 -7.66 -27.47 10.74
N PRO A 712 -8.26 -27.53 11.95
CA PRO A 712 -8.16 -26.47 12.96
C PRO A 712 -6.72 -26.13 13.36
N GLU A 713 -5.83 -27.11 13.40
CA GLU A 713 -4.41 -26.95 13.70
C GLU A 713 -3.70 -26.16 12.61
N LYS A 714 -3.92 -26.54 11.34
CA LYS A 714 -3.36 -25.86 10.16
C LYS A 714 -3.82 -24.40 10.08
N LYS A 715 -5.12 -24.16 10.32
CA LYS A 715 -5.69 -22.80 10.38
C LYS A 715 -5.11 -21.95 11.52
N ARG A 716 -4.91 -22.53 12.72
CA ARG A 716 -4.27 -21.83 13.85
C ARG A 716 -2.82 -21.47 13.55
N ARG A 717 -2.05 -22.40 12.98
CA ARG A 717 -0.68 -22.14 12.54
C ARG A 717 -0.65 -21.02 11.49
N PHE A 718 -1.45 -21.14 10.42
CA PHE A 718 -1.54 -20.12 9.36
C PHE A 718 -1.89 -18.74 9.92
N ALA A 719 -2.86 -18.65 10.84
CA ALA A 719 -3.21 -17.38 11.50
C ALA A 719 -2.04 -16.82 12.34
N SER A 720 -1.26 -17.67 13.00
CA SER A 720 -0.06 -17.27 13.75
C SER A 720 1.06 -16.78 12.83
N GLU A 721 1.29 -17.45 11.69
CA GLU A 721 2.27 -17.03 10.67
C GLU A 721 1.86 -15.67 10.07
N VAL A 722 0.57 -15.49 9.71
CA VAL A 722 0.02 -14.19 9.28
C VAL A 722 0.27 -13.11 10.33
N ALA A 723 -0.03 -13.39 11.61
CA ALA A 723 0.18 -12.41 12.68
C ALA A 723 1.65 -12.06 12.88
N SER A 724 2.57 -13.02 12.67
CA SER A 724 4.01 -12.81 12.81
C SER A 724 4.56 -11.94 11.69
N VAL A 725 4.19 -12.24 10.43
CA VAL A 725 4.58 -11.44 9.26
C VAL A 725 3.99 -10.03 9.35
N ARG A 726 2.72 -9.88 9.74
CA ARG A 726 2.12 -8.55 9.94
C ARG A 726 2.80 -7.75 11.06
N ARG A 727 3.18 -8.40 12.15
CA ARG A 727 3.88 -7.74 13.26
C ARG A 727 5.26 -7.24 12.83
N ARG A 728 5.98 -8.03 12.05
CA ARG A 728 7.33 -7.68 11.57
C ARG A 728 7.30 -6.64 10.45
N TRP A 729 6.37 -6.77 9.51
CA TRP A 729 6.41 -6.03 8.23
C TRP A 729 5.27 -5.03 8.03
N GLY A 730 4.36 -4.84 9.00
CA GLY A 730 3.07 -4.15 8.85
C GLY A 730 3.03 -2.99 7.85
N GLY A 731 3.79 -1.93 8.09
CA GLY A 731 3.82 -0.74 7.21
C GLY A 731 4.39 -1.03 5.80
N LEU A 732 5.38 -1.91 5.70
CA LEU A 732 5.99 -2.33 4.41
C LEU A 732 5.01 -3.14 3.56
N LEU A 733 4.14 -3.93 4.20
CA LEU A 733 3.10 -4.69 3.48
C LEU A 733 2.10 -3.75 2.79
N GLU A 734 1.82 -2.59 3.39
CA GLU A 734 0.88 -1.61 2.84
C GLU A 734 1.49 -0.75 1.72
N SER A 735 2.81 -0.75 1.52
CA SER A 735 3.48 0.11 0.53
C SER A 735 4.47 -0.69 -0.33
N ASP A 736 3.95 -1.61 -1.14
CA ASP A 736 4.76 -2.39 -2.09
C ASP A 736 5.21 -1.52 -3.29
N PRO A 737 6.52 -1.31 -3.51
CA PRO A 737 7.02 -0.49 -4.62
C PRO A 737 6.66 -1.04 -6.01
N ALA A 738 6.38 -2.33 -6.14
CA ALA A 738 5.94 -2.92 -7.41
C ALA A 738 4.43 -2.79 -7.67
N TYR A 739 3.66 -2.21 -6.72
CA TYR A 739 2.20 -2.19 -6.74
C TYR A 739 1.59 -0.85 -6.30
N SER A 740 1.09 -0.10 -7.28
CA SER A 740 0.57 1.26 -7.09
C SER A 740 -0.48 1.39 -5.97
N PRO A 741 -0.49 2.51 -5.22
CA PRO A 741 -1.54 2.85 -4.26
C PRO A 741 -2.93 2.97 -4.89
N ASN A 742 -3.02 3.15 -6.21
CA ASN A 742 -4.28 3.20 -6.95
C ASN A 742 -4.96 1.82 -7.08
N PHE A 743 -4.30 0.73 -6.67
CA PHE A 743 -4.85 -0.62 -6.63
C PHE A 743 -5.24 -1.09 -5.24
N THR A 744 -6.30 -1.90 -5.15
CA THR A 744 -6.82 -2.45 -3.90
C THR A 744 -5.92 -3.56 -3.33
N LEU A 745 -5.88 -3.67 -2.00
CA LEU A 745 -5.27 -4.77 -1.26
C LEU A 745 -6.27 -5.87 -0.84
N ILE A 746 -7.56 -5.73 -1.10
CA ILE A 746 -8.58 -6.68 -0.59
C ILE A 746 -9.27 -7.46 -1.71
N GLY A 747 -9.28 -6.90 -2.91
CA GLY A 747 -9.79 -7.54 -4.12
C GLY A 747 -8.73 -8.33 -4.89
N ALA A 748 -9.07 -8.64 -6.14
CA ALA A 748 -8.11 -9.21 -7.07
C ALA A 748 -6.98 -8.20 -7.36
N PRO A 749 -5.71 -8.65 -7.43
CA PRO A 749 -4.59 -7.79 -7.82
C PRO A 749 -4.88 -6.97 -9.08
N PHE A 750 -4.40 -5.72 -9.11
CA PHE A 750 -4.58 -4.75 -10.19
C PHE A 750 -6.02 -4.27 -10.41
N SER A 751 -6.90 -4.46 -9.43
CA SER A 751 -8.21 -3.79 -9.42
C SER A 751 -8.10 -2.43 -8.73
N LEU A 752 -8.81 -1.41 -9.24
CA LEU A 752 -8.84 -0.06 -8.67
C LEU A 752 -9.21 -0.06 -7.17
N ALA A 753 -8.54 0.77 -6.39
CA ALA A 753 -8.89 1.08 -5.01
C ALA A 753 -9.90 2.25 -4.96
N PHE A 754 -10.87 2.15 -4.04
CA PHE A 754 -11.90 3.17 -3.79
C PHE A 754 -12.02 3.38 -2.27
N PRO A 755 -11.42 4.44 -1.68
CA PRO A 755 -10.52 5.40 -2.32
C PRO A 755 -9.14 4.82 -2.67
N PRO A 756 -8.33 5.54 -3.47
CA PRO A 756 -6.90 5.26 -3.61
C PRO A 756 -6.24 5.20 -2.24
N ARG A 757 -5.26 4.29 -2.10
CA ARG A 757 -4.52 4.14 -0.85
C ARG A 757 -3.60 5.35 -0.67
N LYS A 758 -3.26 5.68 0.58
CA LYS A 758 -2.34 6.79 0.85
C LYS A 758 -0.98 6.51 0.23
N TRP A 759 -0.45 7.52 -0.45
CA TRP A 759 0.93 7.52 -0.88
C TRP A 759 1.81 7.95 0.30
N PRO A 760 2.79 7.13 0.73
CA PRO A 760 3.78 7.57 1.69
C PRO A 760 4.59 8.77 1.16
N VAL A 761 4.49 9.91 1.84
CA VAL A 761 5.17 11.17 1.51
C VAL A 761 6.71 11.09 1.67
N ALA A 762 7.23 10.00 2.25
CA ALA A 762 8.66 9.72 2.32
C ALA A 762 9.00 8.51 1.45
N PRO A 763 10.12 8.54 0.70
CA PRO A 763 10.53 7.42 -0.11
C PRO A 763 11.01 6.32 0.82
N MET A 764 10.52 5.10 0.61
CA MET A 764 11.34 3.94 0.93
C MET A 764 12.57 4.01 0.04
N ALA A 765 13.69 4.46 0.59
CA ALA A 765 14.96 4.43 -0.11
C ALA A 765 15.22 3.00 -0.64
N PRO A 766 15.62 2.83 -1.91
CA PRO A 766 16.40 1.68 -2.30
C PRO A 766 17.75 1.84 -1.61
N MET A 767 17.90 1.21 -0.45
CA MET A 767 19.14 1.20 0.33
C MET A 767 20.18 0.35 -0.39
N THR A 768 20.79 0.83 -1.47
CA THR A 768 21.93 0.15 -2.10
C THR A 768 23.23 0.87 -1.74
N GLY A 769 24.22 0.05 -1.38
CA GLY A 769 25.44 0.44 -0.70
C GLY A 769 26.34 1.37 -1.49
N ASP A 770 26.72 2.46 -0.83
CA ASP A 770 27.93 3.21 -1.16
C ASP A 770 29.11 2.61 -0.39
N THR A 771 30.02 1.96 -1.12
CA THR A 771 31.32 1.54 -0.61
C THR A 771 32.22 2.77 -0.47
N GLY A 772 32.15 3.47 0.67
CA GLY A 772 33.21 4.43 1.00
C GLY A 772 32.89 5.62 1.88
N CYS A 773 32.29 5.45 3.06
CA CYS A 773 32.69 6.27 4.21
C CYS A 773 32.41 5.58 5.54
N ARG A 774 33.43 5.57 6.39
CA ARG A 774 33.48 4.85 7.67
C ARG A 774 32.48 5.42 8.67
N ALA A 775 31.79 4.51 9.34
CA ALA A 775 31.52 4.49 10.79
C ALA A 775 31.00 5.78 11.46
N SER A 776 29.69 5.81 11.76
CA SER A 776 29.21 6.03 13.14
C SER A 776 27.68 6.01 13.21
N ASN A 777 27.08 4.89 13.60
CA ASN A 777 25.81 4.87 14.34
C ASN A 777 25.93 3.94 15.56
N HIS A 778 27.08 4.04 16.22
CA HIS A 778 27.10 4.03 17.66
C HIS A 778 27.26 5.49 18.06
N SER A 779 26.15 6.20 18.26
CA SER A 779 26.21 7.31 19.20
C SER A 779 26.59 6.68 20.55
N PRO A 780 27.64 7.15 21.22
CA PRO A 780 27.99 6.67 22.54
C PRO A 780 26.75 6.85 23.41
N VAL A 781 26.33 5.76 24.07
CA VAL A 781 25.53 5.90 25.29
C VAL A 781 26.37 6.78 26.21
N ASP A 782 25.84 7.94 26.61
CA ASP A 782 26.47 8.95 27.48
C ASP A 782 27.29 10.04 26.74
N ALA A 783 26.62 10.87 25.93
CA ALA A 783 27.13 12.22 25.67
C ALA A 783 27.03 13.07 26.96
N PRO A 784 28.09 13.77 27.41
CA PRO A 784 28.02 14.59 28.61
C PRO A 784 26.95 15.68 28.46
N GLY A 785 25.92 15.66 29.31
CA GLY A 785 24.82 16.64 29.30
C GLY A 785 23.55 16.22 28.55
N GLU A 786 23.45 14.97 28.06
CA GLU A 786 22.22 14.44 27.50
C GLU A 786 21.18 14.14 28.60
N VAL A 787 19.94 14.61 28.43
CA VAL A 787 18.82 14.37 29.36
C VAL A 787 17.82 13.36 28.76
N LEU A 788 17.45 12.33 29.51
CA LEU A 788 16.43 11.36 29.12
C LEU A 788 15.04 11.79 29.57
N CYS A 789 14.10 11.82 28.64
CA CYS A 789 12.71 12.19 28.89
C CYS A 789 11.76 11.11 28.37
N ILE A 790 10.78 10.72 29.18
CA ILE A 790 9.89 9.59 28.92
C ILE A 790 8.45 10.01 29.12
N GLY A 791 7.55 9.70 28.18
CA GLY A 791 6.18 10.16 28.28
C GLY A 791 5.27 9.71 27.14
N HIS A 792 4.09 10.31 27.10
CA HIS A 792 3.08 10.11 26.06
C HIS A 792 2.91 11.41 25.26
N SER A 793 1.68 11.89 25.08
CA SER A 793 1.38 13.03 24.22
C SER A 793 2.00 14.37 24.68
N HIS A 794 2.11 14.63 25.99
CA HIS A 794 2.74 15.88 26.50
C HIS A 794 4.26 15.94 26.29
N LEU A 795 4.93 14.81 26.02
CA LEU A 795 6.36 14.82 25.67
C LEU A 795 6.60 15.46 24.29
N ALA A 796 5.62 15.43 23.39
CA ALA A 796 5.78 15.92 22.02
C ALA A 796 6.13 17.43 21.98
N CYS A 797 5.48 18.27 22.80
CA CYS A 797 5.78 19.70 22.81
C CYS A 797 7.14 20.02 23.44
N VAL A 798 7.57 19.26 24.45
CA VAL A 798 8.90 19.40 25.07
C VAL A 798 10.01 18.93 24.12
N ALA A 799 9.78 17.81 23.42
CA ALA A 799 10.72 17.29 22.41
C ALA A 799 10.86 18.25 21.23
N GLN A 800 9.77 18.90 20.81
CA GLN A 800 9.81 19.95 19.80
C GLN A 800 10.63 21.16 20.27
N ALA A 801 10.33 21.69 21.46
CA ALA A 801 11.09 22.81 22.03
C ALA A 801 12.59 22.48 22.21
N ALA A 802 12.93 21.23 22.53
CA ALA A 802 14.32 20.80 22.63
C ALA A 802 15.04 20.83 21.27
N ARG A 803 14.38 20.40 20.19
CA ARG A 803 14.90 20.51 18.82
C ARG A 803 15.15 21.96 18.42
N ASP A 804 14.16 22.83 18.69
CA ASP A 804 14.21 24.23 18.29
C ASP A 804 15.28 25.03 19.05
N THR A 805 15.57 24.65 20.29
CA THR A 805 16.58 25.31 21.14
C THR A 805 17.94 24.61 21.16
N GLY A 806 18.12 23.53 20.39
CA GLY A 806 19.35 22.74 20.37
C GLY A 806 19.68 22.03 21.69
N PHE A 807 18.69 21.77 22.53
CA PHE A 807 18.88 21.04 23.79
C PHE A 807 19.03 19.54 23.53
N HIS A 808 20.10 18.95 24.06
CA HIS A 808 20.37 17.52 23.92
C HIS A 808 19.43 16.69 24.81
N LEU A 809 18.23 16.42 24.29
CA LEU A 809 17.21 15.60 24.93
C LEU A 809 16.96 14.32 24.14
N ARG A 810 17.01 13.19 24.83
CA ARG A 810 16.57 11.89 24.31
C ARG A 810 15.12 11.66 24.73
N ALA A 811 14.20 11.62 23.78
CA ALA A 811 12.77 11.42 24.03
C ALA A 811 12.38 9.95 23.78
N LEU A 812 11.78 9.30 24.78
CA LEU A 812 11.09 8.03 24.64
C LEU A 812 9.58 8.27 24.72
N ASN A 813 8.95 8.51 23.56
CA ASN A 813 7.53 8.76 23.45
C ASN A 813 6.76 7.46 23.17
N PHE A 814 5.97 6.99 24.13
CA PHE A 814 5.26 5.71 24.02
C PHE A 814 4.11 5.71 23.01
N TRP A 815 3.65 6.88 22.53
CA TRP A 815 2.70 6.94 21.41
C TRP A 815 3.38 6.67 20.05
N GLU A 816 4.60 7.18 19.90
CA GLU A 816 5.41 7.00 18.69
C GLU A 816 6.14 5.65 18.70
N MET A 817 6.17 5.00 19.87
CA MET A 817 6.77 3.69 20.10
C MET A 817 5.76 2.75 20.78
N PRO A 818 4.69 2.32 20.09
CA PRO A 818 3.65 1.47 20.70
C PRO A 818 4.20 0.12 21.21
N GLU A 819 5.31 -0.34 20.67
CA GLU A 819 6.10 -1.50 21.13
C GLU A 819 6.98 -1.23 22.36
N ALA A 820 7.08 0.01 22.85
CA ALA A 820 7.82 0.34 24.08
C ALA A 820 7.14 -0.20 25.34
N VAL A 821 5.82 -0.44 25.28
CA VAL A 821 5.00 -0.99 26.35
C VAL A 821 4.25 -2.23 25.85
N GLU A 822 4.59 -3.40 26.39
CA GLU A 822 3.96 -4.67 26.12
C GLU A 822 2.89 -4.97 27.21
N LYS A 823 1.77 -5.61 26.86
CA LYS A 823 0.82 -6.14 27.86
C LYS A 823 1.09 -7.62 28.10
N LEU A 824 1.65 -7.96 29.26
CA LEU A 824 1.95 -9.33 29.65
C LEU A 824 1.01 -9.71 30.80
N GLU A 825 0.15 -10.72 30.56
CA GLU A 825 -0.92 -11.14 31.50
C GLU A 825 -1.91 -10.02 31.87
N GLY A 826 -2.04 -8.99 31.03
CA GLY A 826 -2.92 -7.85 31.25
C GLY A 826 -2.26 -6.64 31.91
N GLU A 827 -1.04 -6.79 32.43
CA GLU A 827 -0.27 -5.70 33.06
C GLU A 827 0.69 -5.03 32.06
N PRO A 828 0.80 -3.69 32.06
CA PRO A 828 1.72 -2.98 31.18
C PRO A 828 3.18 -3.17 31.64
N ARG A 829 4.07 -3.54 30.71
CA ARG A 829 5.51 -3.70 30.96
C ARG A 829 6.35 -3.03 29.90
N LEU A 830 7.44 -2.40 30.30
CA LEU A 830 8.40 -1.85 29.34
C LEU A 830 9.05 -2.98 28.54
N CYS A 831 9.18 -2.84 27.22
CA CYS A 831 9.83 -3.86 26.39
C CYS A 831 11.32 -3.98 26.71
N LYS A 832 11.93 -5.12 26.35
CA LYS A 832 13.34 -5.41 26.72
C LYS A 832 14.31 -4.32 26.26
N SER A 833 14.12 -3.77 25.06
CA SER A 833 14.98 -2.72 24.51
C SER A 833 14.94 -1.45 25.37
N VAL A 834 13.76 -1.00 25.78
CA VAL A 834 13.60 0.19 26.64
C VAL A 834 14.19 -0.08 28.03
N GLN A 835 13.96 -1.27 28.59
CA GLN A 835 14.56 -1.64 29.88
C GLN A 835 16.09 -1.59 29.86
N GLU A 836 16.71 -2.07 28.78
CA GLU A 836 18.16 -2.03 28.62
C GLU A 836 18.70 -0.60 28.48
N GLN A 837 17.99 0.26 27.76
CA GLN A 837 18.34 1.68 27.65
C GLN A 837 18.29 2.38 29.01
N LEU A 838 17.25 2.14 29.81
CA LEU A 838 17.09 2.72 31.14
C LEU A 838 18.16 2.25 32.14
N ARG A 839 18.53 0.96 32.12
CA ARG A 839 19.59 0.42 32.99
C ARG A 839 20.97 1.01 32.69
N ARG A 840 21.24 1.30 31.41
CA ARG A 840 22.51 1.84 30.94
C ARG A 840 22.66 3.33 31.25
N TYR A 841 21.57 4.10 31.13
CA TYR A 841 21.59 5.54 31.33
C TYR A 841 21.78 5.91 32.82
N LYS A 842 22.75 6.80 33.09
CA LYS A 842 23.14 7.21 34.47
C LYS A 842 22.75 8.65 34.84
N GLY A 843 22.29 9.45 33.88
CA GLY A 843 21.89 10.84 34.08
C GLY A 843 20.49 11.02 34.68
N PRO A 844 19.99 12.27 34.80
CA PRO A 844 18.64 12.56 35.27
C PRO A 844 17.57 12.08 34.27
N VAL A 845 16.49 11.50 34.79
CA VAL A 845 15.35 11.00 33.99
C VAL A 845 14.11 11.82 34.30
N PHE A 846 13.50 12.40 33.28
CA PHE A 846 12.27 13.17 33.41
C PHE A 846 11.08 12.38 32.88
N SER A 847 10.01 12.31 33.66
CA SER A 847 8.78 11.59 33.34
C SER A 847 7.63 12.56 33.10
N LEU A 848 6.94 12.36 31.98
CA LEU A 848 5.66 12.98 31.61
C LEU A 848 4.60 11.89 31.35
N ILE A 849 4.69 10.77 32.07
CA ILE A 849 3.78 9.63 31.95
C ILE A 849 2.45 9.92 32.64
N GLY A 850 1.31 9.59 32.00
CA GLY A 850 -0.01 9.74 32.64
C GLY A 850 -0.55 11.17 32.68
N GLY A 851 0.09 12.13 32.00
CA GLY A 851 -0.30 13.54 32.00
C GLY A 851 -1.70 13.84 31.47
N GLY A 852 -2.31 12.95 30.67
CA GLY A 852 -3.67 13.12 30.12
C GLY A 852 -4.78 12.37 30.87
N ALA A 853 -4.47 11.65 31.96
CA ALA A 853 -5.43 10.72 32.57
C ALA A 853 -6.70 11.40 33.13
N TYR A 854 -6.58 12.63 33.64
CA TYR A 854 -7.73 13.39 34.13
C TYR A 854 -8.70 13.80 33.01
N GLY A 855 -8.22 13.90 31.76
CA GLY A 855 -9.03 14.27 30.60
C GLY A 855 -10.10 13.23 30.27
N VAL A 856 -9.87 11.96 30.61
CA VAL A 856 -10.82 10.85 30.36
C VAL A 856 -12.15 11.08 31.09
N LEU A 857 -12.11 11.61 32.31
CA LEU A 857 -13.29 11.93 33.11
C LEU A 857 -13.70 13.40 32.99
N GLY A 858 -12.74 14.27 32.70
CA GLY A 858 -12.89 15.71 32.86
C GLY A 858 -13.15 16.48 31.58
N THR A 859 -12.74 16.02 30.40
CA THR A 859 -12.82 16.84 29.18
C THR A 859 -14.24 17.03 28.68
N LEU A 860 -15.04 15.95 28.66
CA LEU A 860 -16.42 15.96 28.13
C LEU A 860 -17.45 15.73 29.22
N VAL A 861 -18.65 16.31 29.05
CA VAL A 861 -19.75 16.11 30.01
C VAL A 861 -20.20 14.65 29.97
N HIS A 862 -20.10 13.99 31.11
CA HIS A 862 -20.60 12.62 31.28
C HIS A 862 -22.15 12.59 31.20
N PRO A 863 -22.79 11.58 30.58
CA PRO A 863 -24.26 11.52 30.43
C PRO A 863 -25.02 11.57 31.74
N ARG A 864 -24.41 11.02 32.79
CA ARG A 864 -24.79 11.31 34.17
C ARG A 864 -23.87 12.41 34.67
N ARG A 865 -24.33 13.66 34.60
CA ARG A 865 -23.59 14.82 35.09
C ARG A 865 -23.25 14.59 36.55
N PHE A 866 -21.98 14.72 36.89
CA PHE A 866 -21.49 14.58 38.25
C PHE A 866 -20.54 15.71 38.57
N ASP A 867 -20.46 16.03 39.85
CA ASP A 867 -19.48 16.97 40.38
C ASP A 867 -19.10 16.56 41.81
N PHE A 868 -18.10 17.19 42.39
CA PHE A 868 -17.67 16.92 43.76
C PHE A 868 -17.01 18.16 44.39
N VAL A 869 -16.98 18.16 45.72
CA VAL A 869 -16.24 19.15 46.51
C VAL A 869 -14.81 18.65 46.64
N LEU A 870 -13.84 19.41 46.11
CA LEU A 870 -12.43 19.15 46.34
C LEU A 870 -12.09 19.67 47.76
N PRO A 871 -11.72 18.82 48.73
CA PRO A 871 -11.59 19.24 50.13
C PRO A 871 -10.62 20.41 50.35
N GLU A 872 -9.53 20.44 49.59
CA GLU A 872 -8.46 21.43 49.69
C GLU A 872 -8.86 22.79 49.09
N GLU A 873 -9.87 22.79 48.21
CA GLU A 873 -10.36 23.98 47.51
C GLU A 873 -11.89 24.01 47.48
N SER A 874 -12.50 23.89 48.67
CA SER A 874 -13.96 23.75 48.84
C SER A 874 -14.76 24.96 48.36
N GLN A 875 -14.10 26.10 48.13
CA GLN A 875 -14.67 27.32 47.56
C GLN A 875 -14.90 27.28 46.05
N LEU A 876 -14.39 26.27 45.32
CA LEU A 876 -14.59 26.18 43.88
C LEU A 876 -16.07 25.93 43.54
N PRO A 877 -16.60 26.54 42.46
CA PRO A 877 -18.01 26.43 42.13
C PRO A 877 -18.41 24.99 41.76
N LEU A 878 -19.66 24.66 42.07
CA LEU A 878 -20.29 23.38 41.77
C LEU A 878 -21.28 23.55 40.61
N ASP A 879 -21.37 22.55 39.73
CA ASP A 879 -22.45 22.48 38.73
C ASP A 879 -23.78 22.16 39.43
N PRO A 880 -24.77 23.08 39.44
CA PRO A 880 -26.05 22.87 40.12
C PRO A 880 -26.89 21.76 39.48
N ALA A 881 -26.59 21.36 38.24
CA ALA A 881 -27.27 20.30 37.52
C ALA A 881 -26.60 18.92 37.70
N ALA A 882 -25.52 18.82 38.47
CA ALA A 882 -24.74 17.61 38.62
C ALA A 882 -25.04 16.83 39.91
N GLU A 883 -24.96 15.51 39.84
CA GLU A 883 -24.98 14.63 41.01
C GLU A 883 -23.68 14.81 41.82
N LEU A 884 -23.79 15.24 43.08
CA LEU A 884 -22.64 15.40 43.95
C LEU A 884 -22.13 14.05 44.46
N LEU A 885 -20.92 13.68 44.05
CA LEU A 885 -20.24 12.47 44.47
C LEU A 885 -19.25 12.77 45.61
N PRO A 886 -19.05 11.82 46.54
CA PRO A 886 -17.99 11.95 47.54
C PRO A 886 -16.61 12.03 46.87
N ALA A 887 -15.78 12.98 47.28
CA ALA A 887 -14.42 13.16 46.74
C ALA A 887 -13.59 11.87 46.78
N LEU A 888 -13.75 11.06 47.82
CA LEU A 888 -13.08 9.76 47.95
C LEU A 888 -13.47 8.76 46.86
N ALA A 889 -14.72 8.79 46.39
CA ALA A 889 -15.18 7.92 45.31
C ALA A 889 -14.54 8.33 43.98
N VAL A 890 -14.53 9.63 43.68
CA VAL A 890 -13.87 10.18 42.49
C VAL A 890 -12.37 9.88 42.51
N ARG A 891 -11.73 10.04 43.68
CA ARG A 891 -10.32 9.71 43.90
C ARG A 891 -10.00 8.26 43.57
N ARG A 892 -10.81 7.30 44.04
CA ARG A 892 -10.62 5.87 43.73
C ARG A 892 -10.72 5.56 42.23
N VAL A 893 -11.62 6.23 41.51
CA VAL A 893 -11.72 6.06 40.05
C VAL A 893 -10.48 6.64 39.37
N MET A 894 -10.02 7.82 39.80
CA MET A 894 -8.80 8.44 39.26
C MET A 894 -7.57 7.58 39.54
N GLU A 895 -7.43 7.01 40.74
CA GLU A 895 -6.38 6.06 41.09
C GLU A 895 -6.41 4.82 40.19
N SER A 896 -7.61 4.30 39.87
CA SER A 896 -7.77 3.18 38.93
C SER A 896 -7.35 3.54 37.50
N LEU A 897 -7.63 4.75 37.03
CA LEU A 897 -7.19 5.21 35.70
C LEU A 897 -5.67 5.44 35.65
N LEU A 898 -5.08 5.81 36.78
CA LEU A 898 -3.65 6.03 36.93
C LEU A 898 -2.85 4.75 37.18
N ALA A 899 -3.49 3.63 37.54
CA ALA A 899 -2.82 2.40 37.94
C ALA A 899 -1.80 1.90 36.90
N GLU A 900 -2.18 1.84 35.62
CA GLU A 900 -1.28 1.43 34.53
C GLU A 900 -0.08 2.40 34.38
N TYR A 901 -0.32 3.71 34.49
CA TYR A 901 0.73 4.73 34.36
C TYR A 901 1.72 4.73 35.53
N LEU A 902 1.21 4.59 36.76
CA LEU A 902 2.02 4.52 37.97
C LEU A 902 2.84 3.21 38.00
N SER A 903 2.29 2.11 37.47
CA SER A 903 3.04 0.85 37.29
C SER A 903 4.22 0.99 36.33
N LEU A 904 4.02 1.70 35.21
CA LEU A 904 5.12 2.01 34.28
C LEU A 904 6.17 2.94 34.90
N MET A 905 5.74 3.96 35.65
CA MET A 905 6.66 4.85 36.36
C MET A 905 7.48 4.11 37.43
N ALA A 906 6.86 3.15 38.14
CA ALA A 906 7.57 2.27 39.07
C ALA A 906 8.67 1.47 38.37
N GLN A 907 8.35 0.88 37.21
CA GLN A 907 9.33 0.13 36.41
C GLN A 907 10.47 1.03 35.94
N VAL A 908 10.19 2.25 35.47
CA VAL A 908 11.24 3.21 35.10
C VAL A 908 12.15 3.50 36.29
N ARG A 909 11.57 3.81 37.46
CA ARG A 909 12.32 4.11 38.69
C ARG A 909 13.20 2.93 39.12
N GLU A 910 12.70 1.70 39.06
CA GLU A 910 13.45 0.48 39.38
C GLU A 910 14.65 0.26 38.45
N LEU A 911 14.53 0.68 37.18
CA LEU A 911 15.55 0.46 36.15
C LEU A 911 16.60 1.56 36.08
N CYS A 912 16.26 2.78 36.47
CA CYS A 912 17.15 3.94 36.41
C CYS A 912 17.97 4.08 37.70
N SER A 913 19.26 4.40 37.57
CA SER A 913 20.12 4.67 38.73
C SER A 913 20.34 6.15 39.04
N GLY A 914 19.99 7.06 38.13
CA GLY A 914 20.06 8.52 38.33
C GLY A 914 18.84 9.08 39.07
N PRO A 915 18.82 10.40 39.39
CA PRO A 915 17.65 11.05 39.94
C PRO A 915 16.50 11.02 38.92
N MET A 916 15.28 10.81 39.41
CA MET A 916 14.07 10.79 38.58
C MET A 916 13.15 11.93 39.00
N PHE A 917 12.68 12.68 38.00
CA PHE A 917 11.77 13.79 38.16
C PHE A 917 10.47 13.49 37.41
N HIS A 918 9.32 13.82 37.98
CA HIS A 918 8.04 13.77 37.29
C HIS A 918 7.50 15.19 37.13
N ILE A 919 7.27 15.62 35.90
CA ILE A 919 6.77 16.95 35.58
C ILE A 919 5.24 16.94 35.66
N GLU A 920 4.67 17.83 36.47
CA GLU A 920 3.22 18.04 36.55
C GLU A 920 2.66 18.42 35.16
N PRO A 921 1.58 17.77 34.70
CA PRO A 921 0.97 18.10 33.41
C PRO A 921 0.35 19.52 33.44
N PRO A 922 0.21 20.16 32.27
CA PRO A 922 -0.43 21.47 32.19
C PRO A 922 -1.85 21.43 32.77
N PRO A 923 -2.30 22.48 33.48
CA PRO A 923 -3.70 22.60 33.87
C PRO A 923 -4.61 22.70 32.63
N PRO A 924 -5.91 22.40 32.78
CA PRO A 924 -6.86 22.61 31.70
C PRO A 924 -7.00 24.11 31.37
N SER A 925 -7.41 24.41 30.14
CA SER A 925 -7.89 25.76 29.78
C SER A 925 -9.22 26.04 30.48
N ALA A 926 -9.53 27.32 30.74
CA ALA A 926 -10.84 27.77 31.19
C ALA A 926 -11.87 27.84 30.04
N ASP A 927 -11.41 28.03 28.80
CA ASP A 927 -12.25 28.28 27.62
C ASP A 927 -12.82 26.98 27.04
N SER A 928 -14.10 26.73 27.34
CA SER A 928 -14.82 25.57 26.85
C SER A 928 -15.17 25.63 25.36
N GLU A 929 -15.26 26.81 24.75
CA GLU A 929 -15.59 26.95 23.33
C GLU A 929 -14.38 26.60 22.47
N ARG A 930 -13.22 27.14 22.83
CA ARG A 930 -11.95 26.83 22.15
C ARG A 930 -11.57 25.35 22.29
N MET A 931 -11.83 24.73 23.45
CA MET A 931 -11.65 23.28 23.61
C MET A 931 -12.56 22.48 22.69
N ARG A 932 -13.77 22.98 22.39
CA ARG A 932 -14.75 22.29 21.55
C ARG A 932 -14.27 22.07 20.12
N GLU A 933 -13.57 23.05 19.55
CA GLU A 933 -13.10 23.05 18.16
C GLU A 933 -12.02 21.98 17.91
N GLY A 934 -11.21 21.66 18.93
CA GLY A 934 -10.14 20.66 18.85
C GLY A 934 -10.54 19.23 19.22
N VAL A 935 -11.80 18.99 19.63
CA VAL A 935 -12.24 17.65 20.07
C VAL A 935 -12.63 16.78 18.88
N ILE A 936 -11.97 15.62 18.77
CA ILE A 936 -12.38 14.55 17.86
C ILE A 936 -13.53 13.77 18.50
N TRP A 937 -14.75 14.29 18.36
CA TRP A 937 -15.97 13.76 19.00
C TRP A 937 -16.20 12.26 18.74
N ALA A 938 -15.71 11.74 17.61
CA ALA A 938 -15.81 10.34 17.24
C ALA A 938 -15.07 9.39 18.21
N MET A 939 -14.08 9.88 18.97
CA MET A 939 -13.29 9.08 19.90
C MET A 939 -13.98 8.81 21.24
N PHE A 940 -15.08 9.51 21.55
CA PHE A 940 -15.78 9.41 22.84
C PHE A 940 -17.26 9.03 22.67
N PRO A 941 -17.56 7.85 22.09
CA PRO A 941 -18.93 7.42 21.86
C PRO A 941 -19.64 7.20 23.20
N GLY A 942 -20.66 8.01 23.45
CA GLY A 942 -21.48 7.91 24.67
C GLY A 942 -21.23 9.00 25.70
N MET A 943 -20.31 9.95 25.48
CA MET A 943 -20.28 11.21 26.24
C MET A 943 -21.25 12.24 25.62
N LEU A 944 -21.69 13.23 26.38
CA LEU A 944 -22.43 14.34 25.78
C LEU A 944 -21.48 15.18 24.93
N HIS A 945 -21.97 15.71 23.81
CA HIS A 945 -21.18 16.56 22.89
C HIS A 945 -20.99 17.99 23.43
N GLU A 946 -20.59 18.08 24.69
CA GLU A 946 -20.40 19.29 25.47
C GLU A 946 -19.08 19.18 26.25
N ILE A 947 -18.35 20.28 26.38
CA ILE A 947 -17.16 20.35 27.22
C ILE A 947 -17.60 20.53 28.68
N SER A 948 -17.04 19.74 29.60
CA SER A 948 -17.37 19.82 31.04
C SER A 948 -17.14 21.20 31.62
N PRO A 949 -17.83 21.63 32.69
CA PRO A 949 -17.56 22.93 33.32
C PRO A 949 -16.09 23.10 33.73
N ALA A 950 -15.52 24.30 33.53
CA ALA A 950 -14.10 24.58 33.80
C ALA A 950 -13.67 24.20 35.23
N ALA A 951 -14.52 24.49 36.23
CA ALA A 951 -14.26 24.14 37.62
C ALA A 951 -14.18 22.62 37.86
N LEU A 952 -15.01 21.80 37.18
CA LEU A 952 -14.92 20.35 37.28
C LEU A 952 -13.62 19.83 36.66
N ARG A 953 -13.22 20.37 35.49
CA ARG A 953 -11.95 20.02 34.84
C ARG A 953 -10.76 20.31 35.75
N TYR A 954 -10.76 21.50 36.35
CA TYR A 954 -9.72 21.92 37.28
C TYR A 954 -9.67 21.03 38.53
N LYS A 955 -10.82 20.72 39.14
CA LYS A 955 -10.87 19.83 40.31
C LYS A 955 -10.32 18.43 40.01
N LEU A 956 -10.62 17.88 38.84
CA LEU A 956 -10.11 16.57 38.41
C LEU A 956 -8.60 16.61 38.12
N TRP A 957 -8.10 17.69 37.49
CA TRP A 957 -6.66 17.90 37.30
C TRP A 957 -5.91 18.04 38.63
N ARG A 958 -6.42 18.84 39.58
CA ARG A 958 -5.83 18.97 40.92
C ARG A 958 -5.79 17.65 41.67
N MET A 959 -6.87 16.88 41.62
CA MET A 959 -6.91 15.55 42.25
C MET A 959 -5.90 14.59 41.61
N HIS A 960 -5.79 14.58 40.28
CA HIS A 960 -4.76 13.82 39.57
C HIS A 960 -3.36 14.22 40.03
N SER A 961 -3.06 15.52 40.04
CA SER A 961 -1.76 16.05 40.49
C SER A 961 -1.45 15.63 41.93
N HIS A 962 -2.41 15.71 42.86
CA HIS A 962 -2.22 15.24 44.24
C HIS A 962 -1.94 13.73 44.33
N ILE A 963 -2.68 12.89 43.59
CA ILE A 963 -2.43 11.44 43.57
C ILE A 963 -1.01 11.13 43.08
N VAL A 964 -0.59 11.80 42.00
CA VAL A 964 0.75 11.60 41.43
C VAL A 964 1.84 12.13 42.34
N ALA A 965 1.65 13.29 42.98
CA ALA A 965 2.59 13.84 43.94
C ALA A 965 2.76 12.93 45.18
N GLU A 966 1.66 12.43 45.74
CA GLU A 966 1.68 11.45 46.85
C GLU A 966 2.38 10.13 46.45
N TRP A 967 2.22 9.70 45.19
CA TRP A 967 2.93 8.53 44.68
C TRP A 967 4.43 8.81 44.53
N CYS A 968 4.80 9.97 43.97
CA CYS A 968 6.19 10.38 43.77
C CYS A 968 6.95 10.45 45.10
N GLU A 969 6.32 11.02 46.14
CA GLU A 969 6.87 11.07 47.50
C GLU A 969 7.19 9.67 48.06
N LYS A 970 6.31 8.69 47.81
CA LYS A 970 6.50 7.29 48.26
C LYS A 970 7.51 6.51 47.41
N ALA A 971 7.72 6.91 46.16
CA ALA A 971 8.51 6.18 45.16
C ALA A 971 9.93 6.73 44.94
N ASP A 972 10.39 7.70 45.75
CA ASP A 972 11.68 8.39 45.57
C ASP A 972 11.81 9.03 44.17
N VAL A 973 10.75 9.72 43.76
CA VAL A 973 10.67 10.50 42.53
C VAL A 973 10.37 11.95 42.90
N HIS A 974 11.12 12.90 42.35
CA HIS A 974 10.89 14.32 42.61
C HIS A 974 9.72 14.84 41.77
N PHE A 975 8.61 15.20 42.43
CA PHE A 975 7.50 15.87 41.76
C PHE A 975 7.87 17.34 41.47
N VAL A 976 7.81 17.73 40.20
CA VAL A 976 8.15 19.08 39.74
C VAL A 976 6.85 19.78 39.34
N PRO A 977 6.45 20.84 40.06
CA PRO A 977 5.23 21.56 39.72
C PRO A 977 5.40 22.31 38.40
N ARG A 978 4.28 22.47 37.69
CA ARG A 978 4.23 23.21 36.43
C ARG A 978 4.80 24.64 36.59
N PRO A 979 5.33 25.28 35.52
CA PRO A 979 5.89 26.62 35.60
C PRO A 979 4.86 27.66 36.06
N SER A 980 5.22 28.51 37.03
CA SER A 980 4.31 29.44 37.71
C SER A 980 3.60 30.43 36.76
N GLU A 981 4.28 30.81 35.69
CA GLU A 981 3.92 31.84 34.72
C GLU A 981 2.96 31.36 33.62
N VAL A 982 2.70 30.05 33.52
CA VAL A 982 1.84 29.49 32.45
C VAL A 982 0.35 29.50 32.79
N VAL A 983 -0.01 29.92 34.01
CA VAL A 983 -1.42 29.98 34.46
C VAL A 983 -1.87 31.38 34.77
N ASP A 984 -3.17 31.62 34.66
CA ASP A 984 -3.82 32.87 35.04
C ASP A 984 -3.99 33.01 36.57
N ALA A 985 -4.60 34.10 37.02
CA ALA A 985 -4.87 34.36 38.44
C ALA A 985 -5.80 33.33 39.11
N HIS A 986 -6.45 32.48 38.32
CA HIS A 986 -7.38 31.44 38.77
C HIS A 986 -6.80 30.02 38.64
N GLY A 987 -5.55 29.88 38.18
CA GLY A 987 -4.85 28.61 38.06
C GLY A 987 -5.09 27.84 36.74
N PHE A 988 -5.84 28.42 35.79
CA PHE A 988 -6.06 27.81 34.47
C PHE A 988 -4.92 28.15 33.51
N LEU A 989 -4.67 27.29 32.52
CA LEU A 989 -3.64 27.51 31.52
C LEU A 989 -3.94 28.78 30.69
N GLN A 990 -2.97 29.69 30.59
CA GLN A 990 -3.13 30.90 29.76
C GLN A 990 -3.14 30.55 28.27
N ASP A 991 -3.79 31.41 27.47
CA ASP A 991 -4.01 31.19 26.05
C ASP A 991 -2.72 31.07 25.22
N ASP A 992 -1.67 31.78 25.61
CA ASP A 992 -0.36 31.76 24.94
C ASP A 992 0.33 30.39 25.02
N TYR A 993 -0.09 29.52 25.95
CA TYR A 993 0.47 28.20 26.19
C TYR A 993 -0.45 27.05 25.76
N TYR A 994 -1.68 27.37 25.33
CA TYR A 994 -2.66 26.38 24.89
C TYR A 994 -2.37 25.87 23.47
N GLY A 995 -2.42 24.55 23.28
CA GLY A 995 -2.30 23.89 21.99
C GLY A 995 -3.65 23.45 21.44
N ASP A 996 -4.15 22.33 21.92
CA ASP A 996 -5.45 21.75 21.53
C ASP A 996 -6.26 21.32 22.76
N GLY A 997 -7.44 20.72 22.54
CA GLY A 997 -8.41 20.35 23.57
C GLY A 997 -7.89 19.45 24.72
N ALA A 998 -6.67 18.92 24.64
CA ALA A 998 -6.03 18.21 25.75
C ALA A 998 -4.51 18.47 25.90
N HIS A 999 -3.89 19.27 25.03
CA HIS A 999 -2.43 19.47 24.98
C HIS A 999 -2.01 20.94 25.02
N ALA A 1000 -0.82 21.18 25.58
CA ALA A 1000 -0.15 22.47 25.54
C ALA A 1000 0.70 22.62 24.26
N ASN A 1001 0.99 23.85 23.87
CA ASN A 1001 1.73 24.16 22.65
C ASN A 1001 3.27 24.14 22.86
N PRO A 1002 4.07 24.38 21.82
CA PRO A 1002 5.54 24.44 21.95
C PRO A 1002 6.04 25.51 22.94
N ALA A 1003 5.35 26.65 23.11
CA ALA A 1003 5.74 27.68 24.07
C ALA A 1003 5.64 27.20 25.52
N TYR A 1004 4.67 26.34 25.84
CA TYR A 1004 4.66 25.62 27.12
C TYR A 1004 5.84 24.65 27.25
N GLY A 1005 6.15 23.93 26.15
CA GLY A 1005 7.29 23.04 26.06
C GLY A 1005 8.61 23.73 26.39
N GLU A 1006 8.82 24.97 25.93
CA GLU A 1006 10.01 25.78 26.26
C GLU A 1006 10.11 26.10 27.76
N ARG A 1007 8.99 26.40 28.43
CA ARG A 1007 8.98 26.68 29.89
C ARG A 1007 9.31 25.43 30.70
N VAL A 1008 8.73 24.29 30.33
CA VAL A 1008 9.05 22.99 30.94
C VAL A 1008 10.52 22.64 30.71
N LEU A 1009 11.02 22.86 29.49
CA LEU A 1009 12.43 22.62 29.16
C LEU A 1009 13.37 23.49 29.99
N ALA A 1010 13.02 24.76 30.23
CA ALA A 1010 13.77 25.65 31.10
C ALA A 1010 13.79 25.17 32.57
N GLN A 1011 12.68 24.64 33.08
CA GLN A 1011 12.64 24.00 34.41
C GLN A 1011 13.48 22.72 34.45
N MET A 1012 13.42 21.88 33.41
CA MET A 1012 14.24 20.66 33.32
C MET A 1012 15.73 21.00 33.33
N ARG A 1013 16.14 22.06 32.64
CA ARG A 1013 17.53 22.56 32.59
C ARG A 1013 18.07 23.05 33.93
N SER A 1014 17.23 23.57 34.82
CA SER A 1014 17.69 24.02 36.15
C SER A 1014 17.77 22.87 37.15
N LEU A 1015 17.14 21.73 36.84
CA LEU A 1015 17.09 20.53 37.68
C LEU A 1015 18.10 19.45 37.27
N ALA A 1016 18.42 19.37 35.97
CA ALA A 1016 19.44 18.52 35.37
C ALA A 1016 20.84 19.12 35.55
#